data_AF-A0A8D0DV88-F1
#
_entry.id   AF-A0A8D0DV88-F1
#
_cell.length_a   1.000
_cell.length_b   1.000
_cell.length_c   1.000
_cell.angle_alpha   90.00
_cell.angle_beta   90.00
_cell.angle_gamma   90.00
#
_symmetry.space_group_name_H-M   'P 1'
#
loop_
_entity.id
_entity.type
_entity.pdbx_description
1 polymer ?
#
loop_
_entity_poly.entity_id
_entity_poly.type
_entity_poly.pdbx_seq_one_letter_code
_entity_poly.pdbx_strand_id
1 'polypeptide(L)'
;MFFIISGHPEIFPLVLTEKTQEIFNCRADVDITAENPYKLVNKEDIINDMKTRAAISDFHPFKKIILDYPGEELLVVFDRELTYGQLFYFVATEEAKEAILNPPEEEDDEGEFEGVQEEHVYRPPVQKPWVSLGSEKEIEEESVKETTRKIKYKISRLHKEFGARIKFHCRNASTDKHGYVECTSYQDKHFTIRQLEKHTGTQVVPQEREAGTQTRWPYPKNATTQYYPRTFSEEEREKYLSSEVLKDFINSVALQVEVALQQNEIMNVFFDDWKALAEDESGFAGKSDVFLKEYQSFTDLHYLKDRTVSCICWHPTIFGIIAVAVTERLSYEERVQHSGKLLLWKAPILFWSFADPIHPQLMLECPEDIYCFEFSPSNPNIIAGGCMNGQVVLWDISEYEERLQNAKSGGSGSTKTVNMPSFILEQQVAKEPHLVRYCAVSSIEYGHKSVITDIHWLPDTIYFWDLRAHRLPLQPSGEKKKEDKLVTALPDVPTTFKHLDLTWRPLIKVNLFHLIMHFCYILVTLQDGEILCTDWKMERDGDSGRLFNQKPSNVHIIHDGLVHTVQRSPFFKDIILTIGGWNFAIWKEGITSGPLLESSCAAKRYTVGHWSLSRPGVFFIGREDGNIDIWDLLEKTHEASQTQNVCITLITCIKPWIYSSKQHFLAISDDFGTLHILEISWSLSHPSSNERSSVLHYFEREVKHLEYAEQRWEFREQERVALEHEKMMKKMKVIGGQRSRELMEEQTNQDYAEYLELEKNVLARLLKGQERPTSSKII
;
A
#
# COMPACT_ATOMS: atom_id res chain seq x y z
N MET A 1 35.19 23.28 7.01
CA MET A 1 33.96 23.27 7.82
C MET A 1 33.47 21.84 7.74
N PHE A 2 33.82 21.01 8.74
CA PHE A 2 33.51 19.58 8.73
C PHE A 2 32.09 19.37 9.24
N PHE A 3 31.24 18.75 8.42
CA PHE A 3 29.89 18.35 8.81
C PHE A 3 30.00 17.14 9.74
N ILE A 4 29.78 17.36 11.04
CA ILE A 4 29.53 16.29 12.00
C ILE A 4 28.03 15.97 11.87
N ILE A 5 27.71 14.82 11.28
CA ILE A 5 26.35 14.31 11.20
C ILE A 5 26.14 13.40 12.43
N SER A 6 25.14 13.76 13.23
CA SER A 6 24.43 13.03 14.30
C SER A 6 24.99 11.71 14.83
N GLY A 7 25.21 11.65 16.15
CA GLY A 7 25.08 10.40 16.92
C GLY A 7 26.22 10.13 17.89
N HIS A 8 27.44 9.94 17.38
CA HIS A 8 28.60 9.54 18.19
C HIS A 8 29.84 10.35 17.78
N PRO A 9 30.49 11.11 18.68
CA PRO A 9 31.64 11.95 18.35
C PRO A 9 32.92 11.16 17.98
N GLU A 10 32.85 9.83 18.08
CA GLU A 10 33.99 8.91 17.99
C GLU A 10 34.02 8.12 16.66
N ILE A 11 32.97 8.25 15.84
CA ILE A 11 32.80 7.54 14.56
C ILE A 11 33.02 8.52 13.40
N PHE A 12 33.89 8.16 12.46
CA PHE A 12 34.24 8.99 11.30
C PHE A 12 33.89 8.30 9.99
N PRO A 13 33.01 8.89 9.17
CA PRO A 13 32.63 8.33 7.87
C PRO A 13 33.81 8.41 6.88
N LEU A 14 33.97 7.37 6.08
CA LEU A 14 35.08 7.15 5.15
C LEU A 14 34.60 6.60 3.81
N VAL A 15 35.18 7.10 2.70
CA VAL A 15 35.00 6.53 1.37
C VAL A 15 36.30 5.85 0.95
N LEU A 16 36.29 4.53 0.78
CA LEU A 16 37.43 3.76 0.30
C LEU A 16 37.31 3.50 -1.21
N THR A 17 38.28 3.93 -1.99
CA THR A 17 38.37 3.58 -3.42
C THR A 17 38.72 2.11 -3.61
N GLU A 18 38.35 1.51 -4.74
CA GLU A 18 38.62 0.09 -5.04
C GLU A 18 40.07 -0.30 -4.77
N LYS A 19 41.04 0.49 -5.25
CA LYS A 19 42.47 0.24 -5.01
C LYS A 19 42.85 0.22 -3.54
N THR A 20 42.25 1.09 -2.72
CA THR A 20 42.49 1.11 -1.27
C THR A 20 41.83 -0.10 -0.59
N GLN A 21 40.66 -0.53 -1.07
CA GLN A 21 40.02 -1.76 -0.60
C GLN A 21 40.85 -3.01 -0.94
N GLU A 22 41.54 -3.04 -2.10
CA GLU A 22 42.46 -4.13 -2.45
C GLU A 22 43.71 -4.15 -1.56
N ILE A 23 44.24 -2.98 -1.18
CA ILE A 23 45.46 -2.87 -0.37
C ILE A 23 45.22 -3.38 1.06
N PHE A 24 44.06 -3.05 1.64
CA PHE A 24 43.73 -3.42 3.02
C PHE A 24 42.84 -4.67 3.13
N ASN A 25 42.58 -5.37 2.02
CA ASN A 25 41.70 -6.55 1.95
C ASN A 25 40.34 -6.31 2.65
N CYS A 26 39.69 -5.21 2.30
CA CYS A 26 38.39 -4.80 2.83
C CYS A 26 37.36 -4.61 1.71
N ARG A 27 37.39 -5.47 0.67
CA ARG A 27 36.44 -5.41 -0.44
C ARG A 27 35.03 -5.74 0.05
N ALA A 28 34.08 -4.85 -0.29
CA ALA A 28 32.67 -5.06 0.01
C ALA A 28 32.16 -6.38 -0.63
N ASP A 29 31.34 -7.14 0.11
CA ASP A 29 30.73 -8.42 -0.29
C ASP A 29 31.72 -9.57 -0.60
N VAL A 30 33.03 -9.38 -0.41
CA VAL A 30 34.06 -10.42 -0.59
C VAL A 30 34.84 -10.65 0.71
N ASP A 31 35.46 -9.60 1.26
CA ASP A 31 36.26 -9.68 2.49
C ASP A 31 35.46 -9.25 3.73
N ILE A 32 34.46 -8.37 3.54
CA ILE A 32 33.53 -7.91 4.56
C ILE A 32 32.12 -8.35 4.14
N THR A 33 31.53 -9.30 4.87
CA THR A 33 30.25 -9.95 4.55
C THR A 33 29.17 -9.57 5.57
N ALA A 34 27.91 -9.90 5.29
CA ALA A 34 26.80 -9.61 6.21
C ALA A 34 26.94 -10.27 7.60
N GLU A 35 27.68 -11.37 7.70
CA GLU A 35 27.96 -12.06 8.97
C GLU A 35 29.14 -11.45 9.74
N ASN A 36 30.09 -10.80 9.05
CA ASN A 36 31.26 -10.13 9.62
C ASN A 36 31.41 -8.72 9.02
N PRO A 37 30.70 -7.72 9.57
CA PRO A 37 30.59 -6.39 8.95
C PRO A 37 31.81 -5.49 9.16
N TYR A 38 32.83 -5.93 9.91
CA TYR A 38 33.99 -5.13 10.28
C TYR A 38 35.33 -5.81 10.03
N LYS A 39 36.38 -5.00 9.85
CA LYS A 39 37.77 -5.42 9.68
C LYS A 39 38.72 -4.57 10.51
N LEU A 40 39.67 -5.23 11.19
CA LEU A 40 40.76 -4.56 11.91
C LEU A 40 41.93 -4.32 10.95
N VAL A 41 42.41 -3.07 10.88
CA VAL A 41 43.50 -2.64 10.01
C VAL A 41 44.61 -2.02 10.87
N ASN A 42 45.85 -2.45 10.67
CA ASN A 42 47.01 -1.93 11.39
C ASN A 42 47.25 -0.44 11.06
N LYS A 43 47.49 0.35 12.11
CA LYS A 43 47.81 1.78 12.00
C LYS A 43 49.10 2.02 11.21
N GLU A 44 50.10 1.15 11.36
CA GLU A 44 51.39 1.28 10.64
C GLU A 44 51.22 1.13 9.13
N ASP A 45 50.35 0.22 8.69
CA ASP A 45 50.08 -0.03 7.27
C ASP A 45 49.37 1.17 6.63
N ILE A 46 48.42 1.79 7.35
CA ILE A 46 47.75 3.03 6.92
C ILE A 46 48.75 4.20 6.83
N ILE A 47 49.65 4.33 7.80
CA ILE A 47 50.70 5.37 7.78
C ILE A 47 51.67 5.15 6.61
N ASN A 48 52.03 3.91 6.31
CA ASN A 48 52.90 3.57 5.18
C ASN A 48 52.22 3.84 3.84
N ASP A 49 50.94 3.51 3.70
CA ASP A 49 50.12 3.83 2.53
C ASP A 49 50.02 5.35 2.30
N MET A 50 49.84 6.13 3.36
CA MET A 50 49.81 7.59 3.27
C MET A 50 51.17 8.18 2.91
N LYS A 51 52.29 7.51 3.23
CA LYS A 51 53.63 7.94 2.80
C LYS A 51 53.89 7.61 1.33
N THR A 52 53.41 6.49 0.83
CA THR A 52 53.63 6.04 -0.56
C THR A 52 52.70 6.74 -1.55
N ARG A 53 51.42 6.93 -1.20
CA ARG A 53 50.40 7.52 -2.09
C ARG A 53 50.06 8.99 -1.78
N ALA A 54 50.56 9.56 -0.69
CA ALA A 54 50.37 10.96 -0.29
C ALA A 54 48.89 11.41 -0.33
N ALA A 55 48.53 12.36 -1.20
CA ALA A 55 47.17 12.90 -1.32
C ALA A 55 46.17 11.96 -2.04
N ILE A 56 46.66 10.84 -2.58
CA ILE A 56 45.84 9.82 -3.27
C ILE A 56 45.34 8.75 -2.27
N SER A 57 45.88 8.72 -1.05
CA SER A 57 45.39 7.81 -0.01
C SER A 57 44.08 8.35 0.59
N ASP A 58 43.05 7.50 0.64
CA ASP A 58 41.72 7.86 1.13
C ASP A 58 41.70 8.19 2.63
N PHE A 59 42.74 7.76 3.38
CA PHE A 59 42.93 8.08 4.80
C PHE A 59 43.64 9.44 5.03
N HIS A 60 44.12 10.10 3.98
CA HIS A 60 44.86 11.36 4.09
C HIS A 60 44.08 12.50 4.80
N PRO A 61 42.76 12.70 4.56
CA PRO A 61 41.97 13.73 5.25
C PRO A 61 41.94 13.55 6.77
N PHE A 62 42.03 12.30 7.24
CA PHE A 62 41.95 11.91 8.64
C PHE A 62 43.32 11.69 9.30
N LYS A 63 44.42 12.10 8.63
CA LYS A 63 45.81 11.91 9.09
C LYS A 63 46.06 12.29 10.55
N LYS A 64 45.53 13.43 10.99
CA LYS A 64 45.73 13.91 12.37
C LYS A 64 45.05 12.98 13.38
N ILE A 65 43.81 12.60 13.09
CA ILE A 65 42.99 11.74 13.95
C ILE A 65 43.61 10.33 14.07
N ILE A 66 44.09 9.78 12.96
CA ILE A 66 44.75 8.46 12.91
C ILE A 66 46.08 8.48 13.67
N LEU A 67 46.87 9.57 13.57
CA LEU A 67 48.13 9.69 14.32
C LEU A 67 47.87 9.81 15.82
N ASP A 68 46.83 10.54 16.22
CA ASP A 68 46.45 10.77 17.62
C ASP A 68 45.73 9.56 18.26
N TYR A 69 45.30 8.57 17.48
CA TYR A 69 44.69 7.32 17.97
C TYR A 69 45.66 6.52 18.86
N PRO A 70 45.30 6.12 20.09
CA PRO A 70 46.22 5.46 21.02
C PRO A 70 46.52 3.99 20.67
N GLY A 71 45.62 3.30 19.96
CA GLY A 71 45.74 1.87 19.65
C GLY A 71 46.58 1.54 18.40
N GLU A 72 46.98 0.27 18.29
CA GLU A 72 47.76 -0.25 17.15
C GLU A 72 46.89 -0.62 15.94
N GLU A 73 45.62 -0.96 16.17
CA GLU A 73 44.67 -1.41 15.15
C GLU A 73 43.39 -0.57 15.15
N LEU A 74 42.98 -0.09 13.97
CA LEU A 74 41.75 0.65 13.75
C LEU A 74 40.63 -0.27 13.26
N LEU A 75 39.42 -0.09 13.80
CA LEU A 75 38.23 -0.80 13.36
C LEU A 75 37.59 -0.07 12.18
N VAL A 76 37.54 -0.71 11.02
CA VAL A 76 36.87 -0.23 9.81
C VAL A 76 35.63 -1.07 9.57
N VAL A 77 34.46 -0.44 9.52
CA VAL A 77 33.17 -1.10 9.35
C VAL A 77 32.56 -0.73 8.01
N PHE A 78 31.97 -1.71 7.32
CA PHE A 78 31.19 -1.48 6.11
C PHE A 78 29.73 -1.16 6.49
N ASP A 79 29.31 0.06 6.19
CA ASP A 79 27.99 0.58 6.53
C ASP A 79 27.01 0.34 5.37
N ARG A 80 26.45 -0.87 5.33
CA ARG A 80 25.51 -1.28 4.26
C ARG A 80 24.22 -0.44 4.26
N GLU A 81 23.82 0.06 5.43
CA GLU A 81 22.59 0.81 5.64
C GLU A 81 22.80 2.34 5.52
N LEU A 82 24.04 2.79 5.30
CA LEU A 82 24.43 4.20 5.19
C LEU A 82 24.00 5.04 6.41
N THR A 83 24.04 4.44 7.61
CA THR A 83 23.70 5.08 8.89
C THR A 83 24.51 6.36 9.14
N TYR A 84 25.77 6.40 8.72
CA TYR A 84 26.66 7.56 8.83
C TYR A 84 26.94 8.26 7.49
N GLY A 85 26.15 7.95 6.45
CA GLY A 85 26.11 8.65 5.17
C GLY A 85 27.26 8.34 4.19
N GLN A 86 28.20 7.47 4.54
CA GLN A 86 29.26 6.97 3.65
C GLN A 86 29.38 5.44 3.76
N LEU A 87 29.93 4.79 2.73
CA LEU A 87 29.98 3.33 2.62
C LEU A 87 30.83 2.64 3.70
N PHE A 88 31.83 3.33 4.24
CA PHE A 88 32.64 2.85 5.34
C PHE A 88 32.64 3.88 6.46
N TYR A 89 32.94 3.45 7.67
CA TYR A 89 33.38 4.34 8.75
C TYR A 89 34.47 3.66 9.57
N PHE A 90 35.23 4.47 10.29
CA PHE A 90 36.20 3.95 11.26
C PHE A 90 35.99 4.59 12.63
N VAL A 91 36.37 3.84 13.67
CA VAL A 91 36.22 4.26 15.08
C VAL A 91 37.54 4.82 15.59
N ALA A 92 37.52 6.01 16.18
CA ALA A 92 38.70 6.75 16.60
C ALA A 92 38.99 6.73 18.11
N THR A 93 38.29 5.89 18.89
CA THR A 93 38.53 5.65 20.32
C THR A 93 38.63 4.15 20.59
N GLU A 94 39.44 3.74 21.58
CA GLU A 94 39.50 2.33 21.99
C GLU A 94 38.24 1.91 22.77
N GLU A 95 37.66 2.82 23.53
CA GLU A 95 36.44 2.59 24.32
C GLU A 95 35.25 2.21 23.41
N ALA A 96 35.00 2.94 22.31
CA ALA A 96 33.95 2.57 21.37
C ALA A 96 34.30 1.34 20.52
N LYS A 97 35.59 1.10 20.23
CA LYS A 97 36.04 -0.12 19.57
C LYS A 97 35.70 -1.35 20.41
N GLU A 98 35.97 -1.33 21.71
CA GLU A 98 35.66 -2.44 22.61
C GLU A 98 34.15 -2.64 22.82
N ALA A 99 33.38 -1.56 22.91
CA ALA A 99 31.92 -1.64 23.04
C ALA A 99 31.23 -2.28 21.82
N ILE A 100 31.73 -2.04 20.61
CA ILE A 100 31.19 -2.66 19.37
C ILE A 100 31.63 -4.13 19.25
N LEU A 101 32.83 -4.47 19.72
CA LEU A 101 33.34 -5.85 19.66
C LEU A 101 32.70 -6.76 20.72
N ASN A 102 32.38 -6.22 21.90
CA ASN A 102 31.79 -6.95 23.02
C ASN A 102 30.50 -6.24 23.49
N PRO A 103 29.37 -6.40 22.77
CA PRO A 103 28.10 -5.89 23.25
C PRO A 103 27.74 -6.58 24.58
N PRO A 104 27.25 -5.86 25.60
CA PRO A 104 26.80 -6.48 26.85
C PRO A 104 25.62 -7.43 26.59
N GLU A 105 25.66 -8.63 27.18
CA GLU A 105 24.54 -9.58 27.12
C GLU A 105 23.30 -8.97 27.79
N GLU A 106 22.19 -8.89 27.05
CA GLU A 106 20.88 -8.50 27.58
C GLU A 106 20.29 -9.71 28.33
N GLU A 107 20.22 -9.63 29.66
CA GLU A 107 19.37 -10.53 30.46
C GLU A 107 17.91 -10.11 30.24
N ASP A 108 17.07 -11.10 29.92
CA ASP A 108 15.65 -10.98 29.60
C ASP A 108 14.87 -10.14 30.65
N ASP A 109 14.26 -9.04 30.17
CA ASP A 109 13.37 -8.16 30.91
C ASP A 109 11.98 -8.82 31.11
N GLU A 110 11.79 -9.46 32.27
CA GLU A 110 10.49 -9.52 32.95
C GLU A 110 10.64 -9.01 34.39
N GLY A 111 10.57 -7.69 34.58
CA GLY A 111 10.68 -7.09 35.90
C GLY A 111 10.27 -5.62 35.94
N GLU A 112 9.26 -5.33 36.75
CA GLU A 112 8.65 -4.01 36.96
C GLU A 112 9.66 -2.92 37.38
N PHE A 113 9.38 -1.70 36.91
CA PHE A 113 10.06 -0.45 37.27
C PHE A 113 10.24 -0.26 38.79
N GLU A 114 11.49 -0.31 39.26
CA GLU A 114 11.93 0.46 40.44
C GLU A 114 13.28 1.13 40.16
N GLY A 115 13.27 2.47 40.18
CA GLY A 115 14.48 3.28 40.00
C GLY A 115 15.42 3.16 41.20
N VAL A 116 16.68 2.78 40.93
CA VAL A 116 17.77 2.88 41.90
C VAL A 116 18.74 3.96 41.44
N GLN A 117 18.83 5.01 42.26
CA GLN A 117 19.85 6.05 42.18
C GLN A 117 21.21 5.42 42.52
N GLU A 118 22.18 5.49 41.61
CA GLU A 118 23.56 5.12 41.94
C GLU A 118 24.18 6.17 42.89
N GLU A 119 24.37 5.76 44.15
CA GLU A 119 25.18 6.50 45.12
C GLU A 119 26.64 6.55 44.67
N HIS A 120 27.12 7.72 44.22
CA HIS A 120 28.56 7.99 44.16
C HIS A 120 29.15 8.01 45.58
N VAL A 121 29.86 6.93 45.94
CA VAL A 121 30.63 6.86 47.19
C VAL A 121 31.78 7.87 47.14
N TYR A 122 31.59 9.05 47.75
CA TYR A 122 32.63 10.04 47.95
C TYR A 122 33.71 9.51 48.92
N ARG A 123 34.91 9.24 48.41
CA ARG A 123 36.09 8.95 49.25
C ARG A 123 36.77 10.27 49.63
N PRO A 124 36.68 10.74 50.90
CA PRO A 124 37.35 11.97 51.30
C PRO A 124 38.88 11.81 51.18
N PRO A 125 39.61 12.83 50.70
CA PRO A 125 41.06 12.78 50.64
C PRO A 125 41.65 12.69 52.05
N VAL A 126 42.44 11.64 52.29
CA VAL A 126 43.16 11.40 53.54
C VAL A 126 44.23 12.48 53.72
N GLN A 127 44.35 13.03 54.92
CA GLN A 127 45.38 14.00 55.28
C GLN A 127 46.77 13.49 54.88
N LYS A 128 47.43 14.20 53.97
CA LYS A 128 48.86 13.98 53.69
C LYS A 128 49.67 14.88 54.63
N PRO A 129 50.80 14.41 55.18
CA PRO A 129 51.65 15.23 56.02
C PRO A 129 52.11 16.46 55.24
N TRP A 130 52.12 17.62 55.91
CA TRP A 130 52.58 18.87 55.34
C TRP A 130 54.05 18.75 54.92
N VAL A 131 54.33 19.10 53.66
CA VAL A 131 55.69 19.12 53.12
C VAL A 131 56.15 20.58 53.06
N SER A 132 57.06 20.93 53.96
CA SER A 132 57.68 22.26 54.02
C SER A 132 58.42 22.58 52.73
N LEU A 133 58.06 23.68 52.07
CA LEU A 133 58.77 24.22 50.91
C LEU A 133 59.68 25.42 51.27
N GLY A 134 60.03 25.58 52.56
CA GLY A 134 61.10 26.47 53.02
C GLY A 134 60.70 27.91 53.43
N SER A 135 59.44 28.31 53.28
CA SER A 135 58.95 29.67 53.61
C SER A 135 58.49 29.85 55.06
N GLU A 136 58.56 28.80 55.88
CA GLU A 136 58.02 28.77 57.25
C GLU A 136 58.77 29.70 58.21
N LYS A 137 60.07 29.88 57.97
CA LYS A 137 60.96 30.65 58.84
C LYS A 137 60.70 32.16 58.77
N GLU A 138 60.40 32.68 57.58
CA GLU A 138 60.04 34.10 57.38
C GLU A 138 58.67 34.42 57.99
N ILE A 139 57.71 33.49 57.85
CA ILE A 139 56.37 33.64 58.43
C ILE A 139 56.42 33.66 59.96
N GLU A 140 57.27 32.84 60.58
CA GLU A 140 57.39 32.80 62.03
C GLU A 140 58.09 34.05 62.60
N GLU A 141 59.06 34.62 61.87
CA GLU A 141 59.77 35.86 62.24
C GLU A 141 58.89 37.12 62.11
N GLU A 142 57.96 37.16 61.16
CA GLU A 142 56.99 38.27 61.01
C GLU A 142 55.74 38.13 61.91
N SER A 143 55.56 36.99 62.56
CA SER A 143 54.38 36.74 63.39
C SER A 143 54.41 37.51 64.72
N VAL A 144 53.60 38.57 64.83
CA VAL A 144 53.45 39.36 66.06
C VAL A 144 52.75 38.53 67.15
N LYS A 145 53.46 38.20 68.24
CA LYS A 145 52.91 37.45 69.38
C LYS A 145 52.37 38.42 70.46
N GLU A 146 51.07 38.39 70.72
CA GLU A 146 50.45 39.19 71.80
C GLU A 146 50.96 38.74 73.18
N THR A 147 51.67 39.63 73.89
CA THR A 147 52.36 39.32 75.16
C THR A 147 51.56 39.65 76.43
N THR A 148 50.35 40.21 76.31
CA THR A 148 49.54 40.60 77.49
C THR A 148 48.54 39.53 77.89
N ARG A 149 48.63 39.01 79.13
CA ARG A 149 47.68 38.05 79.71
C ARG A 149 46.27 38.67 79.81
N LYS A 150 45.32 38.15 79.04
CA LYS A 150 43.90 38.56 79.10
C LYS A 150 43.20 37.85 80.27
N ILE A 151 42.59 38.61 81.17
CA ILE A 151 41.82 38.08 82.30
C ILE A 151 40.40 37.77 81.84
N LYS A 152 39.92 36.54 82.08
CA LYS A 152 38.59 36.07 81.69
C LYS A 152 37.71 35.90 82.93
N TYR A 153 36.65 36.68 83.05
CA TYR A 153 35.66 36.54 84.11
C TYR A 153 34.52 35.60 83.65
N LYS A 154 34.13 34.67 84.52
CA LYS A 154 32.95 33.81 84.33
C LYS A 154 31.93 34.17 85.40
N ILE A 155 30.80 34.72 84.96
CA ILE A 155 29.65 35.03 85.83
C ILE A 155 28.61 33.95 85.58
N SER A 156 28.18 33.25 86.62
CA SER A 156 27.20 32.17 86.55
C SER A 156 26.07 32.40 87.54
N ARG A 157 24.84 32.03 87.16
CA ARG A 157 23.65 32.09 88.00
C ARG A 157 23.03 30.70 88.14
N LEU A 158 22.42 30.41 89.29
CA LEU A 158 21.73 29.14 89.53
C LEU A 158 20.55 28.96 88.56
N HIS A 159 20.46 27.77 87.94
CA HIS A 159 19.51 27.47 86.86
C HIS A 159 18.04 27.65 87.27
N LYS A 160 17.67 27.38 88.53
CA LYS A 160 16.31 27.61 89.05
C LYS A 160 15.87 29.08 89.03
N GLU A 161 16.82 30.01 88.91
CA GLU A 161 16.57 31.45 88.85
C GLU A 161 16.68 32.01 87.43
N PHE A 162 16.91 31.16 86.43
CA PHE A 162 16.79 31.55 85.03
C PHE A 162 15.31 31.81 84.71
N GLY A 163 15.03 32.96 84.10
CA GLY A 163 13.67 33.37 83.74
C GLY A 163 12.85 33.98 84.88
N ALA A 164 13.36 34.04 86.11
CA ALA A 164 12.71 34.77 87.20
C ALA A 164 12.76 36.29 86.97
N ARG A 165 11.64 37.00 87.20
CA ARG A 165 11.56 38.46 87.00
C ARG A 165 12.57 39.19 87.90
N ILE A 166 13.59 39.78 87.29
CA ILE A 166 14.61 40.58 87.97
C ILE A 166 14.06 41.99 88.15
N LYS A 167 14.00 42.49 89.39
CA LYS A 167 13.76 43.91 89.66
C LYS A 167 15.11 44.60 89.69
N PHE A 168 15.45 45.33 88.64
CA PHE A 168 16.64 46.17 88.62
C PHE A 168 16.41 47.39 89.52
N HIS A 169 17.39 47.70 90.35
CA HIS A 169 17.41 48.90 91.17
C HIS A 169 18.63 49.71 90.76
N CYS A 170 18.44 50.97 90.37
CA CYS A 170 19.57 51.89 90.25
C CYS A 170 20.08 52.19 91.66
N ARG A 171 21.30 51.75 91.97
CA ARG A 171 21.99 52.12 93.21
C ARG A 171 23.08 53.13 92.89
N ASN A 172 23.18 54.18 93.70
CA ASN A 172 24.22 55.19 93.57
C ASN A 172 25.54 54.66 94.16
N ALA A 173 26.64 54.79 93.42
CA ALA A 173 27.93 54.16 93.69
C ALA A 173 28.60 54.57 95.01
N SER A 174 28.12 55.62 95.66
CA SER A 174 28.61 56.10 96.97
C SER A 174 28.10 55.30 98.18
N THR A 175 27.17 54.35 97.98
CA THR A 175 26.50 53.65 99.09
C THR A 175 27.13 52.31 99.46
N ASP A 176 28.16 51.85 98.75
CA ASP A 176 28.83 50.58 99.00
C ASP A 176 30.29 50.77 99.44
N LYS A 177 30.67 50.09 100.52
CA LYS A 177 31.96 50.24 101.23
C LYS A 177 33.16 49.76 100.40
N HIS A 178 32.91 49.14 99.24
CA HIS A 178 33.89 48.50 98.37
C HIS A 178 33.89 49.05 96.93
N GLY A 179 33.19 50.17 96.66
CA GLY A 179 33.01 50.70 95.30
C GLY A 179 34.05 51.71 94.80
N TYR A 180 35.00 52.14 95.65
CA TYR A 180 36.02 53.12 95.23
C TYR A 180 37.31 52.95 96.04
N VAL A 181 38.44 52.67 95.37
CA VAL A 181 39.79 52.80 95.95
C VAL A 181 40.51 53.87 95.15
N GLU A 182 40.58 55.07 95.73
CA GLU A 182 41.38 56.16 95.19
C GLU A 182 42.88 55.87 95.43
N CYS A 183 43.64 55.58 94.38
CA CYS A 183 45.08 55.39 94.46
C CYS A 183 45.80 56.74 94.34
N THR A 184 46.09 57.38 95.47
CA THR A 184 46.95 58.56 95.52
C THR A 184 48.43 58.13 95.43
N SER A 185 49.23 58.82 94.63
CA SER A 185 50.65 58.52 94.46
C SER A 185 51.45 58.89 95.72
N TYR A 186 52.30 57.99 96.22
CA TYR A 186 53.35 58.31 97.20
C TYR A 186 54.75 58.05 96.62
N GLN A 187 55.74 58.85 97.03
CA GLN A 187 57.11 58.78 96.52
C GLN A 187 57.94 57.73 97.29
N ASP A 188 58.35 56.66 96.61
CA ASP A 188 59.41 55.77 97.10
C ASP A 188 60.76 56.18 96.47
N LYS A 189 61.78 56.35 97.32
CA LYS A 189 63.13 56.85 96.96
C LYS A 189 64.09 55.74 96.55
N HIS A 190 63.69 54.47 96.59
CA HIS A 190 64.57 53.32 96.30
C HIS A 190 64.51 52.75 94.89
N PHE A 191 63.78 53.40 93.97
CA PHE A 191 63.59 52.87 92.61
C PHE A 191 64.31 53.72 91.56
N THR A 192 65.48 53.26 91.12
CA THR A 192 66.30 53.91 90.08
C THR A 192 65.81 53.45 88.70
N ILE A 193 64.89 54.20 88.09
CA ILE A 193 64.42 53.93 86.72
C ILE A 193 65.43 54.52 85.73
N ARG A 194 65.91 53.71 84.78
CA ARG A 194 66.64 54.21 83.60
C ARG A 194 65.68 55.08 82.78
N GLN A 195 65.95 56.38 82.74
CA GLN A 195 65.22 57.33 81.91
C GLN A 195 65.63 57.10 80.45
N LEU A 196 64.70 56.53 79.67
CA LEU A 196 64.80 56.48 78.22
C LEU A 196 63.94 57.62 77.66
N GLU A 197 64.58 58.57 77.00
CA GLU A 197 63.84 59.61 76.28
C GLU A 197 63.09 58.98 75.12
N LYS A 198 61.77 59.10 75.17
CA LYS A 198 60.88 58.64 74.10
C LYS A 198 60.26 59.87 73.47
N HIS A 199 60.63 60.13 72.22
CA HIS A 199 59.91 61.10 71.40
C HIS A 199 58.47 60.60 71.20
N THR A 200 57.49 61.37 71.68
CA THR A 200 56.07 61.12 71.46
C THR A 200 55.42 62.38 70.92
N GLY A 201 54.86 62.30 69.71
CA GLY A 201 53.95 63.30 69.17
C GLY A 201 52.50 62.94 69.50
N THR A 202 51.69 63.92 69.87
CA THR A 202 50.25 63.75 70.12
C THR A 202 49.48 64.47 69.02
N GLN A 203 48.74 63.72 68.20
CA GLN A 203 47.84 64.27 67.19
C GLN A 203 46.40 64.04 67.63
N VAL A 204 45.63 65.12 67.75
CA VAL A 204 44.18 65.09 68.04
C VAL A 204 43.43 65.19 66.72
N VAL A 205 43.43 64.10 65.97
CA VAL A 205 42.53 63.89 64.83
C VAL A 205 41.78 62.58 65.13
N PRO A 206 40.45 62.51 64.96
CA PRO A 206 39.75 61.23 65.07
C PRO A 206 40.42 60.25 64.12
N GLN A 207 40.85 59.09 64.61
CA GLN A 207 41.42 58.06 63.73
C GLN A 207 40.36 57.65 62.72
N GLU A 208 40.53 58.05 61.46
CA GLU A 208 39.76 57.48 60.37
C GLU A 208 40.32 56.07 60.11
N ARG A 209 39.44 55.08 60.19
CA ARG A 209 39.77 53.68 59.93
C ARG A 209 38.97 53.25 58.71
N GLU A 210 39.65 53.00 57.59
CA GLU A 210 39.03 52.32 56.46
C GLU A 210 38.73 50.87 56.85
N ALA A 211 37.47 50.49 56.79
CA ALA A 211 37.01 49.12 57.07
C ALA A 211 36.41 48.53 55.79
N GLY A 212 37.14 47.61 55.17
CA GLY A 212 36.59 46.73 54.15
C GLY A 212 35.79 45.62 54.82
N THR A 213 34.52 45.48 54.46
CA THR A 213 33.67 44.39 54.97
C THR A 213 33.57 43.32 53.88
N GLN A 214 34.15 42.14 54.11
CA GLN A 214 33.93 40.98 53.26
C GLN A 214 33.32 39.86 54.10
N THR A 215 32.07 39.50 53.79
CA THR A 215 31.36 38.43 54.49
C THR A 215 31.96 37.09 54.09
N ARG A 216 32.57 36.38 55.03
CA ARG A 216 32.81 34.94 54.86
C ARG A 216 31.44 34.28 54.69
N TRP A 217 31.24 33.49 53.64
CA TRP A 217 30.03 32.71 53.45
C TRP A 217 30.23 31.34 54.13
N PRO A 218 29.81 31.13 55.40
CA PRO A 218 29.74 29.78 55.94
C PRO A 218 28.57 29.09 55.23
N TYR A 219 28.82 28.01 54.49
CA TYR A 219 27.75 27.19 53.92
C TYR A 219 26.96 26.53 55.06
N PRO A 220 25.74 26.99 55.40
CA PRO A 220 24.93 26.29 56.38
C PRO A 220 24.46 24.99 55.73
N LYS A 221 24.90 23.84 56.24
CA LYS A 221 24.37 22.54 55.81
C LYS A 221 23.09 22.28 56.59
N ASN A 222 21.97 22.19 55.87
CA ASN A 222 20.72 21.70 56.44
C ASN A 222 20.94 20.24 56.86
N ALA A 223 20.71 19.94 58.13
CA ALA A 223 20.75 18.58 58.65
C ALA A 223 19.31 18.14 58.92
N THR A 224 18.88 17.09 58.23
CA THR A 224 17.60 16.41 58.43
C THR A 224 17.88 14.97 58.83
N THR A 225 17.13 14.44 59.79
CA THR A 225 17.19 13.02 60.17
C THR A 225 15.93 12.35 59.66
N GLN A 226 16.10 11.34 58.80
CA GLN A 226 15.04 10.43 58.38
C GLN A 226 15.26 9.09 59.09
N TYR A 227 14.22 8.52 59.68
CA TYR A 227 14.31 7.19 60.27
C TYR A 227 14.24 6.16 59.15
N TYR A 228 15.15 5.18 59.19
CA TYR A 228 15.08 3.99 58.36
C TYR A 228 14.77 2.78 59.25
N PRO A 229 13.94 1.82 58.78
CA PRO A 229 13.75 0.56 59.47
C PRO A 229 15.11 -0.13 59.68
N ARG A 230 15.34 -0.64 60.90
CA ARG A 230 16.55 -1.43 61.17
C ARG A 230 16.49 -2.70 60.32
N THR A 231 17.48 -2.91 59.48
CA THR A 231 17.72 -4.19 58.81
C THR A 231 18.48 -5.12 59.76
N PHE A 232 18.05 -6.38 59.84
CA PHE A 232 18.80 -7.42 60.55
C PHE A 232 20.09 -7.74 59.79
N SER A 233 21.19 -7.93 60.51
CA SER A 233 22.43 -8.49 59.91
C SER A 233 22.19 -9.94 59.47
N GLU A 234 23.04 -10.46 58.58
CA GLU A 234 22.94 -11.84 58.09
C GLU A 234 22.98 -12.86 59.22
N GLU A 235 23.85 -12.65 60.22
CA GLU A 235 23.96 -13.49 61.42
C GLU A 235 22.67 -13.49 62.26
N GLU A 236 22.02 -12.33 62.42
CA GLU A 236 20.75 -12.22 63.15
C GLU A 236 19.63 -12.93 62.38
N ARG A 237 19.59 -12.80 61.05
CA ARG A 237 18.61 -13.48 60.19
C ARG A 237 18.73 -15.00 60.31
N GLU A 238 19.93 -15.54 60.19
CA GLU A 238 20.18 -16.98 60.27
C GLU A 238 19.79 -17.54 61.65
N LYS A 239 20.08 -16.78 62.71
CA LYS A 239 19.63 -17.12 64.07
C LYS A 239 18.11 -17.17 64.19
N TYR A 240 17.38 -16.20 63.63
CA TYR A 240 15.91 -16.20 63.67
C TYR A 240 15.29 -17.27 62.76
N LEU A 241 15.86 -17.53 61.59
CA LEU A 241 15.42 -18.60 60.67
C LEU A 241 15.62 -19.99 61.27
N SER A 242 16.66 -20.17 62.09
CA SER A 242 16.89 -21.41 62.83
C SER A 242 15.94 -21.62 64.02
N SER A 243 15.20 -20.58 64.45
CA SER A 243 14.30 -20.63 65.61
C SER A 243 13.08 -21.51 65.39
N GLU A 244 12.82 -22.41 66.33
CA GLU A 244 11.62 -23.27 66.33
C GLU A 244 10.32 -22.47 66.41
N VAL A 245 10.32 -21.35 67.15
CA VAL A 245 9.14 -20.48 67.29
C VAL A 245 8.69 -19.90 65.96
N LEU A 246 9.64 -19.53 65.09
CA LEU A 246 9.33 -19.00 63.76
C LEU A 246 8.84 -20.12 62.83
N LYS A 247 9.41 -21.32 62.92
CA LYS A 247 8.98 -22.49 62.13
C LYS A 247 7.54 -22.89 62.48
N ASP A 248 7.20 -22.93 63.76
CA ASP A 248 5.84 -23.23 64.22
C ASP A 248 4.84 -22.19 63.75
N PHE A 249 5.23 -20.90 63.79
CA PHE A 249 4.42 -19.82 63.24
C PHE A 249 4.21 -19.98 61.73
N ILE A 250 5.26 -20.22 60.96
CA ILE A 250 5.17 -20.44 59.50
C ILE A 250 4.25 -21.62 59.19
N ASN A 251 4.38 -22.75 59.90
CA ASN A 251 3.51 -23.91 59.71
C ASN A 251 2.04 -23.59 60.01
N SER A 252 1.75 -22.74 60.99
CA SER A 252 0.38 -22.32 61.31
C SER A 252 -0.21 -21.38 60.25
N VAL A 253 0.62 -20.50 59.67
CA VAL A 253 0.20 -19.50 58.68
C VAL A 253 0.18 -20.09 57.27
N ALA A 254 1.01 -21.08 56.96
CA ALA A 254 1.07 -21.76 55.67
C ALA A 254 -0.33 -22.25 55.25
N LEU A 255 -1.08 -22.83 56.18
CA LEU A 255 -2.43 -23.32 55.92
C LEU A 255 -3.42 -22.19 55.59
N GLN A 256 -3.24 -20.99 56.17
CA GLN A 256 -4.04 -19.81 55.84
C GLN A 256 -3.68 -19.24 54.46
N VAL A 257 -2.39 -19.25 54.12
CA VAL A 257 -1.88 -18.82 52.82
C VAL A 257 -2.34 -19.76 51.71
N GLU A 258 -2.30 -21.08 51.94
CA GLU A 258 -2.81 -22.09 50.99
C GLU A 258 -4.28 -21.88 50.66
N VAL A 259 -5.12 -21.60 51.68
CA VAL A 259 -6.54 -21.29 51.45
C VAL A 259 -6.72 -20.01 50.63
N ALA A 260 -5.92 -18.98 50.88
CA ALA A 260 -5.97 -17.74 50.10
C ALA A 260 -5.52 -17.94 48.65
N LEU A 261 -4.48 -18.75 48.42
CA LEU A 261 -4.00 -19.10 47.08
C LEU A 261 -5.05 -19.91 46.30
N GLN A 262 -5.67 -20.91 46.94
CA GLN A 262 -6.76 -21.67 46.33
C GLN A 262 -7.93 -20.76 45.94
N GLN A 263 -8.29 -19.79 46.79
CA GLN A 263 -9.37 -18.85 46.48
C GLN A 263 -9.05 -17.98 45.26
N ASN A 264 -7.80 -17.52 45.12
CA ASN A 264 -7.35 -16.72 43.97
C ASN A 264 -7.27 -17.56 42.68
N GLU A 265 -6.92 -18.84 42.79
CA GLU A 265 -6.86 -19.76 41.64
C GLU A 265 -8.25 -20.17 41.15
N ILE A 266 -9.21 -20.38 42.07
CA ILE A 266 -10.60 -20.71 41.73
C ILE A 266 -11.26 -19.59 40.90
N MET A 267 -11.00 -18.33 41.24
CA MET A 267 -11.61 -17.20 40.54
C MET A 267 -10.77 -15.93 40.69
N ASN A 268 -10.33 -15.38 39.56
CA ASN A 268 -9.70 -14.07 39.54
C ASN A 268 -10.77 -12.96 39.58
N VAL A 269 -11.05 -12.43 40.78
CA VAL A 269 -12.04 -11.36 41.01
C VAL A 269 -11.63 -10.03 40.35
N PHE A 270 -10.35 -9.86 40.01
CA PHE A 270 -9.82 -8.67 39.36
C PHE A 270 -9.67 -8.82 37.84
N PHE A 271 -10.09 -9.96 37.29
CA PHE A 271 -10.10 -10.14 35.85
C PHE A 271 -11.18 -9.25 35.24
N ASP A 272 -10.76 -8.33 34.37
CA ASP A 272 -11.66 -7.44 33.67
C ASP A 272 -12.21 -8.17 32.43
N ASP A 273 -13.35 -8.83 32.60
CA ASP A 273 -14.06 -9.50 31.53
C ASP A 273 -14.32 -8.56 30.33
N TRP A 274 -14.52 -7.27 30.55
CA TRP A 274 -14.75 -6.30 29.47
C TRP A 274 -13.50 -6.04 28.64
N LYS A 275 -12.32 -6.04 29.27
CA LYS A 275 -11.04 -5.92 28.57
C LYS A 275 -10.69 -7.20 27.82
N ALA A 276 -11.07 -8.37 28.35
CA ALA A 276 -10.88 -9.66 27.69
C ALA A 276 -11.87 -9.90 26.53
N LEU A 277 -13.07 -9.32 26.60
CA LEU A 277 -14.05 -9.31 25.52
C LEU A 277 -13.77 -8.23 24.46
N ALA A 278 -12.90 -7.26 24.76
CA ALA A 278 -12.43 -6.26 23.81
C ALA A 278 -11.36 -6.83 22.85
N GLU A 279 -11.65 -7.96 22.23
CA GLU A 279 -11.06 -8.24 20.92
C GLU A 279 -11.73 -7.28 19.93
N ASP A 280 -11.02 -6.21 19.56
CA ASP A 280 -11.33 -5.25 18.49
C ASP A 280 -12.74 -5.37 17.89
N GLU A 281 -13.76 -4.88 18.62
CA GLU A 281 -15.10 -4.61 18.08
C GLU A 281 -15.04 -3.42 17.09
N SER A 282 -14.26 -3.59 16.03
CA SER A 282 -14.43 -2.87 14.77
C SER A 282 -15.69 -3.31 14.01
N GLY A 283 -16.53 -4.16 14.61
CA GLY A 283 -17.72 -4.75 13.99
C GLY A 283 -19.08 -4.39 14.61
N PHE A 284 -19.19 -3.69 15.75
CA PHE A 284 -20.48 -3.60 16.46
C PHE A 284 -20.91 -2.23 17.01
N ALA A 285 -20.41 -1.11 16.46
CA ALA A 285 -20.90 0.23 16.83
C ALA A 285 -21.14 1.19 15.65
N GLY A 286 -21.14 0.67 14.43
CA GLY A 286 -21.76 1.30 13.28
C GLY A 286 -22.21 0.16 12.39
N LYS A 287 -23.43 0.19 11.86
CA LYS A 287 -23.70 -0.59 10.66
C LYS A 287 -22.57 -0.22 9.71
N SER A 288 -21.65 -1.13 9.40
CA SER A 288 -20.68 -0.89 8.35
C SER A 288 -21.55 -0.65 7.12
N ASP A 289 -21.70 0.61 6.72
CA ASP A 289 -22.52 0.97 5.57
C ASP A 289 -21.88 0.24 4.39
N VAL A 290 -22.41 -0.93 4.03
CA VAL A 290 -21.96 -1.67 2.85
C VAL A 290 -22.31 -0.86 1.59
N PHE A 291 -23.24 0.08 1.72
CA PHE A 291 -23.64 1.06 0.71
C PHE A 291 -22.49 1.95 0.23
N LEU A 292 -22.47 2.17 -1.08
CA LEU A 292 -21.66 3.16 -1.75
C LEU A 292 -22.20 4.55 -1.38
N LYS A 293 -21.33 5.45 -0.94
CA LYS A 293 -21.74 6.82 -0.55
C LYS A 293 -21.50 7.74 -1.72
N GLU A 294 -22.50 8.50 -2.16
CA GLU A 294 -22.28 9.48 -3.23
C GLU A 294 -21.35 10.59 -2.72
N TYR A 295 -20.20 10.73 -3.39
CA TYR A 295 -19.20 11.75 -3.06
C TYR A 295 -19.48 13.03 -3.85
N GLN A 296 -19.63 12.89 -5.18
CA GLN A 296 -19.85 14.02 -6.07
C GLN A 296 -20.43 13.56 -7.40
N SER A 297 -21.21 14.42 -8.05
CA SER A 297 -21.73 14.18 -9.40
C SER A 297 -21.35 15.35 -10.30
N PHE A 298 -20.81 15.05 -11.49
CA PHE A 298 -20.46 16.03 -12.51
C PHE A 298 -21.56 16.07 -13.57
N THR A 299 -22.12 17.26 -13.77
CA THR A 299 -23.09 17.53 -14.83
C THR A 299 -22.77 18.89 -15.43
N ASP A 300 -22.83 18.97 -16.76
CA ASP A 300 -22.71 20.24 -17.46
C ASP A 300 -23.92 20.49 -18.36
N LEU A 301 -24.49 21.68 -18.22
CA LEU A 301 -25.65 22.11 -18.99
C LEU A 301 -25.29 22.40 -20.46
N HIS A 302 -24.02 22.67 -20.76
CA HIS A 302 -23.57 23.05 -22.11
C HIS A 302 -23.05 21.87 -22.92
N TYR A 303 -22.15 21.06 -22.35
CA TYR A 303 -21.48 19.98 -23.08
C TYR A 303 -22.09 18.59 -22.83
N LEU A 304 -22.81 18.37 -21.73
CA LEU A 304 -23.34 17.05 -21.36
C LEU A 304 -24.87 16.92 -21.56
N LYS A 305 -25.59 18.01 -21.82
CA LYS A 305 -27.04 17.99 -22.01
C LYS A 305 -27.45 17.20 -23.27
N ASP A 306 -28.36 16.24 -23.11
CA ASP A 306 -28.88 15.33 -24.15
C ASP A 306 -27.80 14.46 -24.80
N ARG A 307 -26.73 14.17 -24.06
CA ARG A 307 -25.60 13.36 -24.52
C ARG A 307 -25.38 12.15 -23.62
N THR A 308 -24.76 11.12 -24.18
CA THR A 308 -24.38 9.92 -23.44
C THR A 308 -22.87 9.97 -23.17
N VAL A 309 -22.47 9.48 -22.01
CA VAL A 309 -21.05 9.18 -21.77
C VAL A 309 -20.74 7.84 -22.42
N SER A 310 -19.76 7.79 -23.32
CA SER A 310 -19.34 6.56 -23.99
C SER A 310 -18.24 5.83 -23.23
N CYS A 311 -17.29 6.57 -22.65
CA CYS A 311 -16.13 6.02 -21.96
C CYS A 311 -15.66 6.95 -20.84
N ILE A 312 -15.14 6.36 -19.77
CA ILE A 312 -14.52 7.06 -18.64
C ILE A 312 -13.13 6.47 -18.42
N CYS A 313 -12.15 7.34 -18.17
CA CYS A 313 -10.85 6.93 -17.62
C CYS A 313 -10.36 7.89 -16.55
N TRP A 314 -9.84 7.34 -15.46
CA TRP A 314 -9.13 8.09 -14.43
C TRP A 314 -7.72 8.46 -14.92
N HIS A 315 -7.26 9.64 -14.54
CA HIS A 315 -5.88 10.02 -14.81
C HIS A 315 -4.91 9.14 -13.98
N PRO A 316 -3.88 8.53 -14.58
CA PRO A 316 -3.04 7.54 -13.88
C PRO A 316 -2.13 8.16 -12.80
N THR A 317 -1.60 9.37 -13.02
CA THR A 317 -0.68 10.05 -12.07
C THR A 317 -1.33 11.15 -11.22
N ILE A 318 -2.18 12.00 -11.82
CA ILE A 318 -2.80 13.13 -11.12
C ILE A 318 -4.10 12.70 -10.44
N PHE A 319 -4.02 12.52 -9.13
CA PHE A 319 -5.18 12.16 -8.31
C PHE A 319 -6.28 13.23 -8.35
N GLY A 320 -7.52 12.82 -8.58
CA GLY A 320 -8.73 13.65 -8.51
C GLY A 320 -9.15 14.22 -9.86
N ILE A 321 -8.58 13.71 -10.95
CA ILE A 321 -8.92 14.08 -12.33
C ILE A 321 -9.51 12.87 -13.06
N ILE A 322 -10.60 13.12 -13.76
CA ILE A 322 -11.30 12.12 -14.56
C ILE A 322 -11.58 12.65 -15.95
N ALA A 323 -11.26 11.86 -16.96
CA ALA A 323 -11.56 12.15 -18.35
C ALA A 323 -12.84 11.41 -18.77
N VAL A 324 -13.69 12.08 -19.52
CA VAL A 324 -15.01 11.60 -19.93
C VAL A 324 -15.18 11.85 -21.43
N ALA A 325 -15.42 10.79 -22.19
CA ALA A 325 -15.80 10.89 -23.61
C ALA A 325 -17.32 11.01 -23.72
N VAL A 326 -17.76 11.99 -24.52
CA VAL A 326 -19.17 12.34 -24.65
C VAL A 326 -19.61 12.14 -26.09
N THR A 327 -20.74 11.44 -26.29
CA THR A 327 -21.32 11.17 -27.60
C THR A 327 -22.78 11.59 -27.67
N GLU A 328 -23.29 11.90 -28.86
CA GLU A 328 -24.71 12.24 -28.99
C GLU A 328 -25.62 11.03 -28.79
N ARG A 329 -26.72 11.23 -28.07
CA ARG A 329 -27.76 10.23 -27.84
C ARG A 329 -28.68 10.10 -29.06
N LEU A 330 -28.16 9.55 -30.14
CA LEU A 330 -28.92 9.32 -31.37
C LEU A 330 -28.88 7.86 -31.78
N SER A 331 -30.03 7.32 -32.17
CA SER A 331 -30.11 6.02 -32.82
C SER A 331 -29.40 6.06 -34.18
N TYR A 332 -29.03 4.89 -34.70
CA TYR A 332 -28.35 4.80 -36.00
C TYR A 332 -29.16 5.45 -37.13
N GLU A 333 -30.48 5.28 -37.14
CA GLU A 333 -31.37 5.86 -38.15
C GLU A 333 -31.40 7.39 -38.06
N GLU A 334 -31.49 7.94 -36.85
CA GLU A 334 -31.46 9.38 -36.61
C GLU A 334 -30.09 9.99 -36.97
N ARG A 335 -29.00 9.27 -36.72
CA ARG A 335 -27.64 9.69 -37.13
C ARG A 335 -27.51 9.81 -38.64
N VAL A 336 -28.09 8.87 -39.39
CA VAL A 336 -28.10 8.93 -40.87
C VAL A 336 -28.89 10.15 -41.35
N GLN A 337 -30.06 10.40 -40.77
CA GLN A 337 -30.93 11.54 -41.12
C GLN A 337 -30.30 12.90 -40.74
N HIS A 338 -29.57 12.97 -39.63
CA HIS A 338 -28.94 14.18 -39.10
C HIS A 338 -27.43 14.29 -39.39
N SER A 339 -26.90 13.49 -40.32
CA SER A 339 -25.47 13.46 -40.70
C SER A 339 -24.85 14.83 -41.01
N GLY A 340 -25.60 15.73 -41.67
CA GLY A 340 -25.14 17.09 -41.95
C GLY A 340 -25.05 18.00 -40.71
N LYS A 341 -25.84 17.73 -39.66
CA LYS A 341 -25.73 18.40 -38.36
C LYS A 341 -24.50 17.87 -37.63
N LEU A 342 -24.32 16.56 -37.57
CA LEU A 342 -23.19 15.89 -36.89
C LEU A 342 -21.81 16.41 -37.35
N LEU A 343 -21.62 16.69 -38.65
CA LEU A 343 -20.38 17.27 -39.18
C LEU A 343 -20.00 18.66 -38.61
N LEU A 344 -20.97 19.41 -38.07
CA LEU A 344 -20.74 20.72 -37.45
C LEU A 344 -20.39 20.60 -35.97
N TRP A 345 -20.67 19.47 -35.34
CA TRP A 345 -20.45 19.25 -33.91
C TRP A 345 -19.22 18.37 -33.71
N LYS A 346 -18.36 18.80 -32.79
CA LYS A 346 -17.20 18.00 -32.38
C LYS A 346 -17.53 17.41 -31.03
N ALA A 347 -17.53 16.08 -30.92
CA ALA A 347 -17.65 15.37 -29.66
C ALA A 347 -16.35 15.55 -28.86
N PRO A 348 -16.35 16.25 -27.72
CA PRO A 348 -15.12 16.44 -26.97
C PRO A 348 -14.90 15.35 -25.92
N ILE A 349 -13.63 15.13 -25.55
CA ILE A 349 -13.30 14.51 -24.25
C ILE A 349 -13.16 15.64 -23.22
N LEU A 350 -13.87 15.53 -22.11
CA LEU A 350 -13.88 16.52 -21.02
C LEU A 350 -13.07 16.01 -19.83
N PHE A 351 -12.24 16.89 -19.26
CA PHE A 351 -11.53 16.62 -18.02
C PHE A 351 -12.21 17.32 -16.85
N TRP A 352 -12.65 16.52 -15.88
CA TRP A 352 -13.24 16.97 -14.63
C TRP A 352 -12.26 16.82 -13.49
N SER A 353 -12.36 17.71 -12.49
CA SER A 353 -11.56 17.64 -11.28
C SER A 353 -12.44 17.71 -10.05
N PHE A 354 -12.05 17.03 -8.99
CA PHE A 354 -12.73 17.11 -7.70
C PHE A 354 -12.69 18.52 -7.08
N ALA A 355 -11.71 19.34 -7.48
CA ALA A 355 -11.57 20.71 -6.98
C ALA A 355 -12.59 21.69 -7.60
N ASP A 356 -12.96 21.48 -8.87
CA ASP A 356 -13.96 22.28 -9.57
C ASP A 356 -14.98 21.36 -10.26
N PRO A 357 -16.13 21.12 -9.61
CA PRO A 357 -17.15 20.24 -10.13
C PRO A 357 -18.10 20.87 -11.13
N ILE A 358 -18.03 22.19 -11.31
CA ILE A 358 -19.00 22.93 -12.13
C ILE A 358 -18.44 23.12 -13.53
N HIS A 359 -17.10 23.24 -13.67
CA HIS A 359 -16.48 23.55 -14.94
C HIS A 359 -15.43 22.49 -15.37
N PRO A 360 -15.48 22.02 -16.62
CA PRO A 360 -14.42 21.15 -17.14
C PRO A 360 -13.11 21.94 -17.27
N GLN A 361 -11.99 21.32 -16.91
CA GLN A 361 -10.68 21.98 -16.91
C GLN A 361 -10.01 21.99 -18.29
N LEU A 362 -10.20 20.91 -19.05
CA LEU A 362 -9.60 20.69 -20.36
C LEU A 362 -10.61 20.02 -21.28
N MET A 363 -10.54 20.35 -22.57
CA MET A 363 -11.38 19.78 -23.61
C MET A 363 -10.50 19.28 -24.75
N LEU A 364 -10.63 18.02 -25.16
CA LEU A 364 -9.91 17.50 -26.33
C LEU A 364 -10.81 17.61 -27.57
N GLU A 365 -10.25 18.15 -28.65
CA GLU A 365 -10.90 18.21 -29.96
C GLU A 365 -10.84 16.83 -30.61
N CYS A 366 -12.00 16.28 -30.97
CA CYS A 366 -12.08 14.99 -31.65
C CYS A 366 -12.67 15.19 -33.05
N PRO A 367 -12.17 14.45 -34.06
CA PRO A 367 -12.68 14.53 -35.42
C PRO A 367 -14.08 13.92 -35.56
N GLU A 368 -14.39 12.88 -34.78
CA GLU A 368 -15.65 12.14 -34.77
C GLU A 368 -15.94 11.64 -33.35
N ASP A 369 -17.15 11.07 -33.14
CA ASP A 369 -17.56 10.46 -31.87
C ASP A 369 -16.58 9.37 -31.41
N ILE A 370 -16.15 9.48 -30.14
CA ILE A 370 -15.21 8.55 -29.50
C ILE A 370 -15.99 7.53 -28.68
N TYR A 371 -15.67 6.25 -28.88
CA TYR A 371 -16.26 5.16 -28.12
C TYR A 371 -15.34 4.60 -27.04
N CYS A 372 -14.04 4.65 -27.26
CA CYS A 372 -13.04 4.20 -26.29
C CYS A 372 -11.82 5.13 -26.33
N PHE A 373 -11.18 5.33 -25.19
CA PHE A 373 -9.89 5.98 -25.11
C PHE A 373 -9.13 5.48 -23.89
N GLU A 374 -7.80 5.50 -23.96
CA GLU A 374 -6.93 5.02 -22.90
C GLU A 374 -5.68 5.91 -22.79
N PHE A 375 -5.25 6.19 -21.55
CA PHE A 375 -3.99 6.86 -21.28
C PHE A 375 -2.83 5.89 -21.51
N SER A 376 -1.72 6.39 -22.06
CA SER A 376 -0.52 5.55 -22.22
C SER A 376 0.08 5.21 -20.85
N PRO A 377 0.32 3.92 -20.54
CA PRO A 377 0.95 3.50 -19.29
C PRO A 377 2.38 4.06 -19.12
N SER A 378 3.12 4.23 -20.22
CA SER A 378 4.49 4.71 -20.22
C SER A 378 4.58 6.23 -20.12
N ASN A 379 3.63 6.95 -20.73
CA ASN A 379 3.56 8.41 -20.67
C ASN A 379 2.10 8.89 -20.48
N PRO A 380 1.70 9.26 -19.25
CA PRO A 380 0.36 9.76 -18.93
C PRO A 380 -0.12 10.94 -19.77
N ASN A 381 0.80 11.70 -20.38
CA ASN A 381 0.45 12.85 -21.20
C ASN A 381 -0.03 12.47 -22.61
N ILE A 382 0.14 11.22 -23.02
CA ILE A 382 -0.32 10.73 -24.32
C ILE A 382 -1.61 9.94 -24.15
N ILE A 383 -2.60 10.29 -24.95
CA ILE A 383 -3.92 9.66 -24.95
C ILE A 383 -4.19 9.11 -26.35
N ALA A 384 -4.67 7.87 -26.43
CA ALA A 384 -5.16 7.27 -27.66
C ALA A 384 -6.66 7.05 -27.58
N GLY A 385 -7.39 7.27 -28.67
CA GLY A 385 -8.84 7.15 -28.72
C GLY A 385 -9.35 6.63 -30.06
N GLY A 386 -10.42 5.86 -29.99
CA GLY A 386 -11.04 5.15 -31.11
C GLY A 386 -12.33 5.83 -31.52
N CYS A 387 -12.41 6.21 -32.80
CA CYS A 387 -13.57 6.88 -33.36
C CYS A 387 -14.58 5.89 -33.97
N MET A 388 -15.82 6.37 -34.14
CA MET A 388 -16.91 5.62 -34.75
C MET A 388 -16.63 5.19 -36.19
N ASN A 389 -15.88 6.00 -36.94
CA ASN A 389 -15.57 5.73 -38.35
C ASN A 389 -14.39 4.76 -38.56
N GLY A 390 -13.79 4.25 -37.48
CA GLY A 390 -12.65 3.34 -37.55
C GLY A 390 -11.28 4.02 -37.56
N GLN A 391 -11.22 5.34 -37.37
CA GLN A 391 -9.98 6.07 -37.15
C GLN A 391 -9.54 5.99 -35.69
N VAL A 392 -8.23 5.98 -35.48
CA VAL A 392 -7.60 6.19 -34.17
C VAL A 392 -6.96 7.56 -34.14
N VAL A 393 -7.08 8.22 -32.99
CA VAL A 393 -6.62 9.57 -32.76
C VAL A 393 -5.68 9.58 -31.56
N LEU A 394 -4.65 10.41 -31.63
CA LEU A 394 -3.69 10.65 -30.56
C LEU A 394 -3.72 12.10 -30.11
N TRP A 395 -3.70 12.32 -28.80
CA TRP A 395 -3.56 13.63 -28.17
C TRP A 395 -2.34 13.66 -27.25
N ASP A 396 -1.76 14.85 -27.12
CA ASP A 396 -0.69 15.18 -26.17
C ASP A 396 -1.18 16.29 -25.25
N ILE A 397 -1.20 16.03 -23.93
CA ILE A 397 -1.62 16.98 -22.90
C ILE A 397 -0.44 17.56 -22.10
N SER A 398 0.81 17.35 -22.54
CA SER A 398 2.02 17.77 -21.81
C SER A 398 2.04 19.27 -21.50
N GLU A 399 1.52 20.12 -22.39
CA GLU A 399 1.45 21.57 -22.19
C GLU A 399 0.52 22.00 -21.05
N TYR A 400 -0.42 21.14 -20.66
CA TYR A 400 -1.47 21.42 -19.68
C TYR A 400 -1.28 20.69 -18.35
N GLU A 401 -0.22 19.87 -18.22
CA GLU A 401 0.05 19.05 -17.04
C GLU A 401 0.19 19.90 -15.76
N GLU A 402 1.01 20.97 -15.79
CA GLU A 402 1.21 21.85 -14.62
C GLU A 402 -0.11 22.48 -14.14
N ARG A 403 -1.03 22.77 -15.06
CA ARG A 403 -2.32 23.37 -14.73
C ARG A 403 -3.28 22.36 -14.12
N LEU A 404 -3.30 21.14 -14.66
CA LEU A 404 -4.06 20.03 -14.10
C LEU A 404 -3.59 19.71 -12.66
N GLN A 405 -2.29 19.81 -12.40
CA GLN A 405 -1.73 19.65 -11.05
C GLN A 405 -2.07 20.84 -10.12
N ASN A 406 -1.94 22.08 -10.59
CA ASN A 406 -2.15 23.30 -9.81
C ASN A 406 -3.62 23.60 -9.47
N ALA A 407 -4.58 22.93 -10.12
CA ALA A 407 -5.99 23.02 -9.72
C ALA A 407 -6.24 22.58 -8.26
N LYS A 408 -5.28 21.89 -7.63
CA LYS A 408 -5.33 21.48 -6.21
C LYS A 408 -5.10 22.62 -5.20
N SER A 409 -4.55 23.77 -5.61
CA SER A 409 -4.14 24.85 -4.69
C SER A 409 -5.05 26.09 -4.73
N GLY A 410 -6.36 25.89 -4.59
CA GLY A 410 -7.36 26.97 -4.50
C GLY A 410 -7.49 27.64 -3.12
N GLY A 411 -6.46 27.58 -2.27
CA GLY A 411 -6.47 28.11 -0.90
C GLY A 411 -5.48 29.25 -0.68
N SER A 412 -6.00 30.48 -0.62
CA SER A 412 -5.34 31.70 -0.09
C SER A 412 -4.11 32.22 -0.83
N GLY A 413 -4.35 33.07 -1.83
CA GLY A 413 -3.36 34.02 -2.37
C GLY A 413 -4.00 35.39 -2.52
N SER A 414 -3.72 36.28 -1.55
CA SER A 414 -4.19 37.67 -1.53
C SER A 414 -3.69 38.46 -2.75
N THR A 415 -4.60 38.82 -3.65
CA THR A 415 -4.38 39.94 -4.60
C THR A 415 -5.51 40.95 -4.47
N LYS A 416 -5.10 42.18 -4.17
CA LYS A 416 -5.90 43.38 -3.86
C LYS A 416 -7.13 43.55 -4.75
N THR A 417 -8.29 43.61 -4.11
CA THR A 417 -9.57 44.01 -4.69
C THR A 417 -9.55 45.51 -5.02
N VAL A 418 -9.82 45.84 -6.28
CA VAL A 418 -10.32 47.17 -6.66
C VAL A 418 -11.84 47.08 -6.67
N ASN A 419 -12.48 47.92 -5.87
CA ASN A 419 -13.93 48.03 -5.78
C ASN A 419 -14.54 48.39 -7.14
N MET A 420 -15.35 47.50 -7.71
CA MET A 420 -16.31 47.82 -8.76
C MET A 420 -17.70 47.21 -8.44
N PRO A 421 -18.81 47.90 -8.75
CA PRO A 421 -20.14 47.48 -8.32
C PRO A 421 -20.64 46.21 -9.03
N SER A 422 -21.38 45.39 -8.29
CA SER A 422 -21.81 44.01 -8.57
C SER A 422 -22.69 43.75 -9.80
N PHE A 423 -22.94 44.74 -10.65
CA PHE A 423 -23.71 44.59 -11.89
C PHE A 423 -22.83 44.32 -13.13
N ILE A 424 -21.53 44.61 -13.06
CA ILE A 424 -20.58 44.39 -14.19
C ILE A 424 -19.92 43.00 -14.13
N LEU A 425 -20.13 42.21 -13.07
CA LEU A 425 -19.53 40.88 -12.91
C LEU A 425 -20.28 39.77 -13.68
N GLU A 426 -21.48 40.02 -14.20
CA GLU A 426 -22.25 39.00 -14.95
C GLU A 426 -21.86 38.90 -16.44
N GLN A 427 -20.98 39.76 -16.95
CA GLN A 427 -20.62 39.81 -18.37
C GLN A 427 -19.13 39.59 -18.67
N GLN A 428 -18.33 39.14 -17.71
CA GLN A 428 -16.93 38.81 -17.97
C GLN A 428 -16.58 37.37 -17.57
N VAL A 429 -16.68 36.52 -18.61
CA VAL A 429 -15.90 35.31 -18.88
C VAL A 429 -16.28 34.09 -18.05
N ALA A 430 -17.31 33.38 -18.54
CA ALA A 430 -17.23 31.93 -18.61
C ALA A 430 -15.89 31.59 -19.26
N LYS A 431 -14.92 31.10 -18.48
CA LYS A 431 -13.67 30.56 -19.05
C LYS A 431 -14.08 29.35 -19.87
N GLU A 432 -14.18 29.51 -21.19
CA GLU A 432 -14.29 28.36 -22.08
C GLU A 432 -13.13 27.40 -21.78
N PRO A 433 -13.40 26.09 -21.65
CA PRO A 433 -12.35 25.12 -21.39
C PRO A 433 -11.32 25.16 -22.51
N HIS A 434 -10.04 25.02 -22.16
CA HIS A 434 -8.97 25.04 -23.16
C HIS A 434 -9.12 23.84 -24.09
N LEU A 435 -9.20 24.13 -25.38
CA LEU A 435 -9.34 23.14 -26.43
C LEU A 435 -7.97 22.66 -26.92
N VAL A 436 -7.65 21.39 -26.67
CA VAL A 436 -6.44 20.72 -27.16
C VAL A 436 -6.76 20.01 -28.46
N ARG A 437 -5.98 20.29 -29.51
CA ARG A 437 -6.12 19.60 -30.79
C ARG A 437 -5.42 18.25 -30.77
N TYR A 438 -5.93 17.30 -31.55
CA TYR A 438 -5.24 16.04 -31.76
C TYR A 438 -3.88 16.25 -32.45
N CYS A 439 -2.91 15.41 -32.09
CA CYS A 439 -1.55 15.44 -32.65
C CYS A 439 -1.45 14.61 -33.94
N ALA A 440 -2.15 13.47 -33.98
CA ALA A 440 -2.14 12.57 -35.13
C ALA A 440 -3.50 11.86 -35.26
N VAL A 441 -3.89 11.56 -36.50
CA VAL A 441 -5.10 10.81 -36.85
C VAL A 441 -4.75 9.76 -37.89
N SER A 442 -5.18 8.52 -37.68
CA SER A 442 -4.96 7.46 -38.66
C SER A 442 -5.70 7.71 -39.98
N SER A 443 -5.14 7.27 -41.10
CA SER A 443 -5.78 7.38 -42.42
C SER A 443 -7.10 6.60 -42.50
N ILE A 444 -8.16 7.25 -42.98
CA ILE A 444 -9.48 6.62 -43.17
C ILE A 444 -9.49 5.58 -44.29
N GLU A 445 -8.60 5.71 -45.28
CA GLU A 445 -8.55 4.81 -46.44
C GLU A 445 -7.88 3.48 -46.10
N TYR A 446 -6.86 3.53 -45.23
CA TYR A 446 -6.05 2.38 -44.83
C TYR A 446 -6.38 1.85 -43.43
N GLY A 447 -7.23 2.54 -42.67
CA GLY A 447 -7.68 2.18 -41.32
C GLY A 447 -8.85 1.20 -41.28
N HIS A 448 -9.40 0.99 -40.08
CA HIS A 448 -10.62 0.22 -39.90
C HIS A 448 -11.81 1.00 -40.48
N LYS A 449 -12.84 0.28 -40.96
CA LYS A 449 -14.09 0.87 -41.49
C LYS A 449 -15.27 0.74 -40.54
N SER A 450 -15.05 0.04 -39.43
CA SER A 450 -16.02 -0.21 -38.36
C SER A 450 -15.66 0.62 -37.14
N VAL A 451 -16.64 0.85 -36.26
CA VAL A 451 -16.43 1.41 -34.91
C VAL A 451 -15.26 0.73 -34.22
N ILE A 452 -14.39 1.52 -33.60
CA ILE A 452 -13.40 1.03 -32.65
C ILE A 452 -14.05 1.04 -31.27
N THR A 453 -14.27 -0.14 -30.71
CA THR A 453 -14.88 -0.32 -29.39
C THR A 453 -13.87 -0.39 -28.26
N ASP A 454 -12.62 -0.75 -28.56
CA ASP A 454 -11.59 -0.96 -27.55
C ASP A 454 -10.19 -0.58 -28.07
N ILE A 455 -9.34 -0.12 -27.16
CA ILE A 455 -7.94 0.23 -27.41
C ILE A 455 -7.11 -0.32 -26.25
N HIS A 456 -5.98 -0.94 -26.58
CA HIS A 456 -5.02 -1.41 -25.59
C HIS A 456 -3.59 -1.02 -25.94
N TRP A 457 -2.88 -0.51 -24.93
CA TRP A 457 -1.44 -0.34 -25.01
C TRP A 457 -0.69 -1.66 -24.83
N LEU A 458 0.33 -1.86 -25.65
CA LEU A 458 1.16 -3.06 -25.60
C LEU A 458 2.48 -2.79 -24.85
N PRO A 459 2.99 -3.74 -24.06
CA PRO A 459 4.28 -3.59 -23.38
C PRO A 459 5.45 -3.44 -24.37
N ASP A 460 6.44 -2.63 -23.99
CA ASP A 460 7.64 -2.31 -24.78
C ASP A 460 8.52 -3.54 -25.14
N THR A 461 8.26 -4.70 -24.52
CA THR A 461 8.96 -5.96 -24.81
C THR A 461 8.48 -6.65 -26.09
N ILE A 462 7.33 -6.24 -26.64
CA ILE A 462 6.77 -6.81 -27.86
C ILE A 462 7.21 -5.96 -29.06
N TYR A 463 8.28 -6.39 -29.72
CA TYR A 463 8.77 -5.75 -30.94
C TYR A 463 8.03 -6.30 -32.18
N PHE A 464 7.27 -5.43 -32.85
CA PHE A 464 6.68 -5.74 -34.15
C PHE A 464 7.68 -5.45 -35.27
N TRP A 465 8.03 -6.48 -36.04
CA TRP A 465 8.75 -6.33 -37.30
C TRP A 465 7.72 -6.39 -38.44
N ASP A 466 7.51 -5.31 -39.20
CA ASP A 466 6.78 -5.42 -40.47
C ASP A 466 7.66 -6.24 -41.44
N LEU A 467 7.34 -7.52 -41.60
CA LEU A 467 8.05 -8.45 -42.49
C LEU A 467 7.75 -8.20 -43.97
N ARG A 468 6.91 -7.21 -44.31
CA ARG A 468 6.76 -6.76 -45.70
C ARG A 468 7.97 -5.90 -46.03
N ALA A 469 8.89 -6.47 -46.83
CA ALA A 469 9.95 -5.71 -47.46
C ALA A 469 9.40 -4.40 -48.04
N HIS A 470 10.06 -3.29 -47.74
CA HIS A 470 9.77 -1.96 -48.24
C HIS A 470 9.83 -1.99 -49.78
N ARG A 471 8.71 -2.34 -50.44
CA ARG A 471 8.57 -2.16 -51.88
C ARG A 471 8.24 -0.69 -52.08
N LEU A 472 9.26 0.08 -52.46
CA LEU A 472 9.06 1.37 -53.12
C LEU A 472 8.01 1.16 -54.23
N PRO A 473 6.96 2.00 -54.32
CA PRO A 473 6.00 1.87 -55.39
C PRO A 473 6.73 2.00 -56.74
N LEU A 474 6.63 0.96 -57.57
CA LEU A 474 6.94 1.10 -58.99
C LEU A 474 5.99 2.16 -59.54
N GLN A 475 6.54 3.29 -59.98
CA GLN A 475 5.76 4.30 -60.68
C GLN A 475 5.14 3.67 -61.95
N PRO A 476 3.82 3.77 -62.15
CA PRO A 476 3.27 3.66 -63.49
C PRO A 476 3.70 4.89 -64.27
N SER A 477 4.40 4.65 -65.37
CA SER A 477 4.78 5.67 -66.32
C SER A 477 3.56 6.35 -66.92
N GLY A 478 3.49 7.67 -66.72
CA GLY A 478 2.72 8.59 -67.56
C GLY A 478 1.26 8.78 -67.18
N GLU A 479 0.99 9.81 -66.37
CA GLU A 479 -0.03 10.82 -66.68
C GLU A 479 0.10 12.02 -65.73
N LYS A 480 -0.36 13.17 -66.21
CA LYS A 480 0.06 14.52 -65.81
C LYS A 480 -0.22 14.86 -64.34
N LYS A 481 0.81 15.41 -63.67
CA LYS A 481 0.73 16.14 -62.39
C LYS A 481 -0.44 17.14 -62.40
N LYS A 482 -1.50 16.85 -61.64
CA LYS A 482 -2.24 17.90 -60.95
C LYS A 482 -1.62 18.02 -59.56
N GLU A 483 -1.27 19.25 -59.20
CA GLU A 483 -0.74 19.59 -57.89
C GLU A 483 -1.78 19.22 -56.82
N ASP A 484 -1.50 18.17 -56.06
CA ASP A 484 -2.14 17.96 -54.78
C ASP A 484 -1.73 19.10 -53.85
N LYS A 485 -2.72 19.84 -53.39
CA LYS A 485 -2.58 20.88 -52.37
C LYS A 485 -1.95 20.24 -51.14
N LEU A 486 -0.69 20.60 -50.89
CA LEU A 486 -0.06 20.48 -49.59
C LEU A 486 -1.01 21.04 -48.54
N VAL A 487 -1.56 20.16 -47.69
CA VAL A 487 -2.17 20.57 -46.43
C VAL A 487 -1.04 21.18 -45.61
N THR A 488 -1.09 22.49 -45.41
CA THR A 488 -0.13 23.27 -44.64
C THR A 488 -0.04 22.69 -43.23
N ALA A 489 1.16 22.31 -42.80
CA ALA A 489 1.40 21.87 -41.43
C ALA A 489 1.00 22.99 -40.45
N LEU A 490 0.18 22.65 -39.44
CA LEU A 490 -0.09 23.52 -38.31
C LEU A 490 1.17 23.59 -37.42
N PRO A 491 1.49 24.77 -36.86
CA PRO A 491 2.80 25.07 -36.27
C PRO A 491 3.16 24.32 -34.98
N ASP A 492 2.25 23.54 -34.40
CA ASP A 492 2.40 23.00 -33.03
C ASP A 492 2.63 21.47 -32.95
N VAL A 493 2.87 20.78 -34.07
CA VAL A 493 3.06 19.31 -34.06
C VAL A 493 4.55 18.95 -34.16
N PRO A 494 5.12 18.22 -33.17
CA PRO A 494 6.49 17.71 -33.23
C PRO A 494 6.76 16.87 -34.49
N THR A 495 7.93 17.06 -35.12
CA THR A 495 8.27 16.44 -36.41
C THR A 495 8.35 14.92 -36.40
N THR A 496 8.37 14.29 -35.22
CA THR A 496 8.35 12.83 -35.01
C THR A 496 7.03 12.18 -35.43
N PHE A 497 5.91 12.91 -35.38
CA PHE A 497 4.58 12.37 -35.73
C PHE A 497 4.23 12.46 -37.23
N LYS A 498 5.04 13.16 -38.04
CA LYS A 498 4.82 13.33 -39.49
C LYS A 498 4.87 12.03 -40.31
N HIS A 499 5.44 10.96 -39.76
CA HIS A 499 5.56 9.67 -40.45
C HIS A 499 4.51 8.63 -40.01
N LEU A 500 3.65 8.95 -39.04
CA LEU A 500 2.61 8.03 -38.57
C LEU A 500 1.49 7.83 -39.61
N ASP A 501 1.22 8.81 -40.47
CA ASP A 501 0.17 8.73 -41.51
C ASP A 501 0.38 7.58 -42.51
N LEU A 502 1.59 7.01 -42.58
CA LEU A 502 1.96 5.90 -43.47
C LEU A 502 2.07 4.53 -42.78
N THR A 503 2.10 4.47 -41.44
CA THR A 503 2.45 3.26 -40.67
C THR A 503 1.25 2.59 -39.98
N TRP A 504 0.11 3.26 -39.91
CA TRP A 504 -1.10 2.72 -39.26
C TRP A 504 -1.86 1.83 -40.23
N ARG A 505 -1.33 0.63 -40.47
CA ARG A 505 -2.04 -0.42 -41.21
C ARG A 505 -2.46 -1.51 -40.22
N PRO A 506 -3.74 -1.87 -40.15
CA PRO A 506 -4.16 -2.96 -39.27
C PRO A 506 -3.55 -4.28 -39.76
N LEU A 507 -2.80 -4.94 -38.89
CA LEU A 507 -2.20 -6.26 -39.15
C LEU A 507 -3.26 -7.36 -39.23
N ILE A 508 -4.38 -7.19 -38.51
CA ILE A 508 -5.49 -8.14 -38.43
C ILE A 508 -6.81 -7.38 -38.63
N LYS A 509 -7.67 -7.90 -39.52
CA LYS A 509 -9.01 -7.36 -39.79
C LYS A 509 -10.05 -8.41 -39.39
N VAL A 510 -10.64 -8.24 -38.21
CA VAL A 510 -11.76 -9.06 -37.72
C VAL A 510 -12.76 -8.10 -37.08
N ASN A 511 -14.06 -8.29 -37.33
CA ASN A 511 -15.13 -7.45 -36.76
C ASN A 511 -15.41 -7.94 -35.32
N LEU A 512 -14.86 -7.25 -34.31
CA LEU A 512 -14.85 -7.68 -32.91
C LEU A 512 -15.31 -6.54 -31.99
N PHE A 513 -15.92 -6.87 -30.84
CA PHE A 513 -16.51 -5.88 -29.93
C PHE A 513 -15.70 -5.62 -28.66
N HIS A 514 -15.00 -6.61 -28.09
CA HIS A 514 -14.06 -6.39 -26.99
C HIS A 514 -12.84 -7.31 -27.09
N LEU A 515 -11.70 -6.83 -26.59
CA LEU A 515 -10.42 -7.52 -26.63
C LEU A 515 -9.80 -7.55 -25.23
N ILE A 516 -9.06 -8.60 -24.89
CA ILE A 516 -8.03 -8.52 -23.84
C ILE A 516 -6.80 -9.25 -24.34
N MET A 517 -5.61 -8.64 -24.19
CA MET A 517 -4.35 -9.22 -24.62
C MET A 517 -3.35 -9.37 -23.46
N HIS A 518 -2.68 -10.52 -23.35
CA HIS A 518 -1.51 -10.70 -22.46
C HIS A 518 -0.59 -11.79 -23.00
N PHE A 519 0.69 -11.45 -23.21
CA PHE A 519 1.86 -12.30 -23.52
C PHE A 519 1.79 -13.31 -24.69
N CYS A 520 0.61 -13.64 -25.24
CA CYS A 520 0.37 -14.35 -26.51
C CYS A 520 -1.13 -14.64 -26.73
N TYR A 521 -1.95 -14.72 -25.67
CA TYR A 521 -3.37 -15.07 -25.76
C TYR A 521 -4.29 -13.83 -25.83
N ILE A 522 -5.19 -13.86 -26.80
CA ILE A 522 -6.23 -12.87 -27.07
C ILE A 522 -7.59 -13.52 -26.80
N LEU A 523 -8.36 -12.91 -25.90
CA LEU A 523 -9.77 -13.23 -25.74
C LEU A 523 -10.60 -12.19 -26.47
N VAL A 524 -11.48 -12.69 -27.32
CA VAL A 524 -12.22 -11.95 -28.32
C VAL A 524 -13.69 -12.28 -28.18
N THR A 525 -14.56 -11.28 -28.20
CA THR A 525 -16.01 -11.51 -28.16
C THR A 525 -16.69 -11.07 -29.44
N LEU A 526 -17.62 -11.90 -29.90
CA LEU A 526 -18.47 -11.63 -31.06
C LEU A 526 -19.82 -11.06 -30.65
N GLN A 527 -20.49 -10.50 -31.65
CA GLN A 527 -21.81 -9.87 -31.50
C GLN A 527 -22.89 -10.80 -30.95
N ASP A 528 -22.76 -12.10 -31.22
CA ASP A 528 -23.76 -13.12 -30.90
C ASP A 528 -23.52 -13.79 -29.53
N GLY A 529 -22.66 -13.21 -28.69
CA GLY A 529 -22.35 -13.74 -27.35
C GLY A 529 -21.32 -14.87 -27.34
N GLU A 530 -20.67 -15.10 -28.48
CA GLU A 530 -19.58 -16.07 -28.60
C GLU A 530 -18.28 -15.49 -28.06
N ILE A 531 -17.58 -16.30 -27.25
CA ILE A 531 -16.27 -15.99 -26.72
C ILE A 531 -15.24 -16.87 -27.44
N LEU A 532 -14.27 -16.22 -28.06
CA LEU A 532 -13.16 -16.82 -28.80
C LEU A 532 -11.85 -16.60 -28.03
N CYS A 533 -11.10 -17.68 -27.84
CA CYS A 533 -9.71 -17.59 -27.40
C CYS A 533 -8.78 -17.90 -28.58
N THR A 534 -7.84 -17.01 -28.87
CA THR A 534 -6.88 -17.14 -29.97
C THR A 534 -5.49 -16.72 -29.53
N ASP A 535 -4.44 -17.38 -30.04
CA ASP A 535 -3.06 -16.92 -29.88
C ASP A 535 -2.72 -15.95 -31.04
N TRP A 536 -1.99 -14.87 -30.74
CA TRP A 536 -1.50 -13.92 -31.77
C TRP A 536 -0.41 -14.55 -32.66
N LYS A 537 0.23 -15.64 -32.22
CA LYS A 537 1.34 -16.27 -32.95
C LYS A 537 0.94 -16.72 -34.36
N MET A 538 1.39 -15.98 -35.37
CA MET A 538 1.19 -16.33 -36.78
C MET A 538 2.10 -17.48 -37.19
N GLU A 539 1.53 -18.54 -37.74
CA GLU A 539 2.29 -19.66 -38.31
C GLU A 539 2.52 -19.45 -39.80
N ARG A 540 3.69 -19.89 -40.27
CA ARG A 540 4.08 -19.79 -41.67
C ARG A 540 3.73 -21.10 -42.36
N ASP A 541 2.84 -21.03 -43.35
CA ASP A 541 2.49 -22.18 -44.16
C ASP A 541 3.69 -22.64 -45.01
N GLY A 542 4.00 -23.93 -44.97
CA GLY A 542 5.23 -24.51 -45.52
C GLY A 542 5.36 -24.37 -47.04
N ASP A 543 4.23 -24.36 -47.75
CA ASP A 543 4.20 -24.32 -49.22
C ASP A 543 3.89 -22.93 -49.80
N SER A 544 3.18 -22.07 -49.06
CA SER A 544 2.73 -20.76 -49.57
C SER A 544 3.47 -19.56 -48.97
N GLY A 545 4.25 -19.76 -47.90
CA GLY A 545 4.94 -18.69 -47.17
C GLY A 545 4.00 -17.65 -46.56
N ARG A 546 2.68 -17.89 -46.65
CA ARG A 546 1.62 -17.01 -46.17
C ARG A 546 1.48 -17.20 -44.67
N LEU A 547 1.51 -16.10 -43.94
CA LEU A 547 1.23 -16.10 -42.51
C LEU A 547 -0.28 -16.29 -42.32
N PHE A 548 -0.65 -17.28 -41.52
CA PHE A 548 -2.04 -17.50 -41.14
C PHE A 548 -2.14 -17.65 -39.61
N ASN A 549 -3.28 -17.25 -39.05
CA ASN A 549 -3.59 -17.54 -37.65
C ASN A 549 -4.12 -18.96 -37.54
N GLN A 550 -3.76 -19.67 -36.46
CA GLN A 550 -4.42 -20.91 -36.12
C GLN A 550 -5.94 -20.66 -35.96
N LYS A 551 -6.75 -21.65 -36.35
CA LYS A 551 -8.20 -21.58 -36.11
C LYS A 551 -8.44 -21.37 -34.61
N PRO A 552 -9.42 -20.52 -34.21
CA PRO A 552 -9.74 -20.33 -32.81
C PRO A 552 -9.99 -21.67 -32.14
N SER A 553 -9.28 -21.94 -31.04
CA SER A 553 -9.24 -23.27 -30.45
C SER A 553 -10.51 -23.59 -29.68
N ASN A 554 -11.19 -22.58 -29.13
CA ASN A 554 -12.40 -22.75 -28.32
C ASN A 554 -13.41 -21.63 -28.60
N VAL A 555 -14.64 -22.01 -28.95
CA VAL A 555 -15.80 -21.11 -29.10
C VAL A 555 -16.84 -21.53 -28.07
N HIS A 556 -17.18 -20.64 -27.15
CA HIS A 556 -18.25 -20.87 -26.18
C HIS A 556 -19.34 -19.82 -26.34
N ILE A 557 -20.60 -20.27 -26.41
CA ILE A 557 -21.78 -19.40 -26.48
C ILE A 557 -22.42 -19.42 -25.09
N ILE A 558 -22.14 -18.40 -24.29
CA ILE A 558 -22.60 -18.32 -22.88
C ILE A 558 -23.49 -17.11 -22.65
N HIS A 559 -23.24 -16.02 -23.36
CA HIS A 559 -24.03 -14.82 -23.23
C HIS A 559 -25.17 -14.83 -24.26
N ASP A 560 -26.36 -14.43 -23.81
CA ASP A 560 -27.56 -14.32 -24.66
C ASP A 560 -27.56 -13.04 -25.52
N GLY A 561 -26.38 -12.61 -25.99
CA GLY A 561 -26.20 -11.41 -26.80
C GLY A 561 -24.82 -10.76 -26.64
N LEU A 562 -24.75 -9.47 -27.00
CA LEU A 562 -23.53 -8.67 -26.96
C LEU A 562 -22.81 -8.77 -25.61
N VAL A 563 -21.54 -9.15 -25.66
CA VAL A 563 -20.65 -9.07 -24.49
C VAL A 563 -20.17 -7.63 -24.36
N HIS A 564 -20.57 -6.97 -23.28
CA HIS A 564 -20.29 -5.55 -23.04
C HIS A 564 -19.00 -5.32 -22.26
N THR A 565 -18.53 -6.32 -21.51
CA THR A 565 -17.28 -6.19 -20.75
C THR A 565 -16.56 -7.51 -20.76
N VAL A 566 -15.27 -7.44 -21.04
CA VAL A 566 -14.32 -8.52 -20.79
C VAL A 566 -13.24 -7.90 -19.92
N GLN A 567 -12.96 -8.47 -18.75
CA GLN A 567 -11.90 -7.96 -17.89
C GLN A 567 -11.14 -9.07 -17.15
N ARG A 568 -9.80 -9.01 -17.19
CA ARG A 568 -8.93 -9.84 -16.35
C ARG A 568 -8.97 -9.38 -14.89
N SER A 569 -8.84 -10.32 -13.97
CA SER A 569 -8.70 -9.99 -12.54
C SER A 569 -7.39 -9.23 -12.30
N PRO A 570 -7.40 -8.12 -11.53
CA PRO A 570 -6.18 -7.42 -11.12
C PRO A 570 -5.24 -8.28 -10.25
N PHE A 571 -5.77 -9.33 -9.62
CA PHE A 571 -5.05 -10.16 -8.65
C PHE A 571 -4.61 -11.52 -9.20
N PHE A 572 -5.37 -12.05 -10.16
CA PHE A 572 -5.16 -13.37 -10.76
C PHE A 572 -5.04 -13.24 -12.28
N LYS A 573 -3.85 -13.52 -12.82
CA LYS A 573 -3.55 -13.29 -14.24
C LYS A 573 -4.32 -14.21 -15.19
N ASP A 574 -4.70 -15.37 -14.67
CA ASP A 574 -5.42 -16.44 -15.33
C ASP A 574 -6.94 -16.33 -15.19
N ILE A 575 -7.48 -15.40 -14.40
CA ILE A 575 -8.93 -15.27 -14.20
C ILE A 575 -9.50 -14.12 -15.03
N ILE A 576 -10.61 -14.39 -15.72
CA ILE A 576 -11.25 -13.46 -16.65
C ILE A 576 -12.75 -13.39 -16.35
N LEU A 577 -13.29 -12.18 -16.27
CA LEU A 577 -14.71 -11.90 -16.13
C LEU A 577 -15.27 -11.47 -17.48
N THR A 578 -16.39 -12.05 -17.87
CA THR A 578 -17.17 -11.63 -19.03
C THR A 578 -18.59 -11.28 -18.60
N ILE A 579 -19.10 -10.16 -19.10
CA ILE A 579 -20.45 -9.68 -18.79
C ILE A 579 -21.14 -9.38 -20.12
N GLY A 580 -22.28 -10.01 -20.34
CA GLY A 580 -23.02 -9.89 -21.58
C GLY A 580 -24.47 -10.29 -21.42
N GLY A 581 -25.37 -9.56 -22.06
CA GLY A 581 -26.80 -9.83 -21.96
C GLY A 581 -27.29 -9.86 -20.50
N TRP A 582 -27.80 -11.01 -20.06
CA TRP A 582 -28.48 -11.18 -18.77
C TRP A 582 -27.64 -11.95 -17.74
N ASN A 583 -26.40 -12.32 -18.06
CA ASN A 583 -25.55 -13.10 -17.17
C ASN A 583 -24.10 -12.57 -17.20
N PHE A 584 -23.32 -13.02 -16.22
CA PHE A 584 -21.86 -12.91 -16.25
C PHE A 584 -21.25 -14.29 -16.11
N ALA A 585 -20.02 -14.44 -16.61
CA ALA A 585 -19.26 -15.67 -16.47
C ALA A 585 -17.82 -15.36 -16.05
N ILE A 586 -17.25 -16.20 -15.19
CA ILE A 586 -15.86 -16.16 -14.76
C ILE A 586 -15.14 -17.35 -15.37
N TRP A 587 -14.00 -17.09 -15.98
CA TRP A 587 -13.22 -18.04 -16.75
C TRP A 587 -11.82 -18.16 -16.17
N LYS A 588 -11.18 -19.30 -16.44
CA LYS A 588 -9.77 -19.52 -16.17
C LYS A 588 -9.02 -19.83 -17.46
N GLU A 589 -7.93 -19.12 -17.68
CA GLU A 589 -7.02 -19.32 -18.80
C GLU A 589 -6.41 -20.74 -18.73
N GLY A 590 -6.44 -21.46 -19.86
CA GLY A 590 -5.97 -22.83 -19.97
C GLY A 590 -7.04 -23.92 -19.74
N ILE A 591 -8.25 -23.56 -19.31
CA ILE A 591 -9.37 -24.50 -19.18
C ILE A 591 -10.30 -24.39 -20.38
N THR A 592 -10.54 -25.52 -21.04
CA THR A 592 -11.38 -25.61 -22.25
C THR A 592 -12.77 -26.18 -21.98
N SER A 593 -13.02 -26.71 -20.78
CA SER A 593 -14.26 -27.39 -20.42
C SER A 593 -15.45 -26.43 -20.16
N GLY A 594 -15.19 -25.11 -20.06
CA GLY A 594 -16.21 -24.08 -19.84
C GLY A 594 -15.80 -23.03 -18.79
N PRO A 595 -16.73 -22.14 -18.38
CA PRO A 595 -16.50 -21.13 -17.34
C PRO A 595 -16.47 -21.79 -15.96
N LEU A 596 -15.68 -21.21 -15.04
CA LEU A 596 -15.65 -21.62 -13.63
C LEU A 596 -16.96 -21.33 -12.91
N LEU A 597 -17.52 -20.16 -13.18
CA LEU A 597 -18.77 -19.71 -12.60
C LEU A 597 -19.58 -19.05 -13.70
N GLU A 598 -20.83 -19.49 -13.84
CA GLU A 598 -21.82 -18.86 -14.69
C GLU A 598 -22.96 -18.38 -13.78
N SER A 599 -23.30 -17.10 -13.88
CA SER A 599 -24.40 -16.55 -13.10
C SER A 599 -25.74 -17.01 -13.65
N SER A 600 -26.75 -17.06 -12.78
CA SER A 600 -28.12 -17.15 -13.24
C SER A 600 -28.53 -15.92 -14.06
N CYS A 601 -29.60 -16.06 -14.83
CA CYS A 601 -30.19 -14.96 -15.60
C CYS A 601 -30.71 -13.88 -14.64
N ALA A 602 -30.17 -12.68 -14.77
CA ALA A 602 -30.51 -11.52 -13.96
C ALA A 602 -31.92 -11.01 -14.29
N ALA A 603 -32.51 -10.25 -13.36
CA ALA A 603 -33.83 -9.63 -13.59
C ALA A 603 -33.82 -8.51 -14.63
N LYS A 604 -32.63 -7.92 -14.87
CA LYS A 604 -32.38 -6.82 -15.79
C LYS A 604 -31.06 -7.05 -16.51
N ARG A 605 -30.95 -6.52 -17.72
CA ARG A 605 -29.76 -6.68 -18.56
C ARG A 605 -28.55 -5.98 -17.92
N TYR A 606 -27.41 -6.66 -17.93
CA TYR A 606 -26.14 -6.08 -17.52
C TYR A 606 -25.55 -5.26 -18.66
N THR A 607 -25.02 -4.09 -18.33
CA THR A 607 -24.50 -3.13 -19.31
C THR A 607 -23.00 -2.98 -19.25
N VAL A 608 -22.41 -3.08 -18.06
CA VAL A 608 -20.96 -2.92 -17.86
C VAL A 608 -20.58 -3.59 -16.54
N GLY A 609 -19.32 -3.99 -16.37
CA GLY A 609 -18.82 -4.23 -15.02
C GLY A 609 -17.32 -4.05 -14.89
N HIS A 610 -16.86 -4.19 -13.66
CA HIS A 610 -15.45 -4.04 -13.36
C HIS A 610 -15.06 -4.76 -12.07
N TRP A 611 -13.88 -5.39 -12.05
CA TRP A 611 -13.28 -5.93 -10.83
C TRP A 611 -12.94 -4.82 -9.83
N SER A 612 -13.04 -5.12 -8.54
CA SER A 612 -12.44 -4.27 -7.51
C SER A 612 -10.91 -4.26 -7.69
N LEU A 613 -10.30 -3.09 -7.47
CA LEU A 613 -8.85 -2.93 -7.57
C LEU A 613 -8.14 -3.26 -6.24
N SER A 614 -8.88 -3.36 -5.14
CA SER A 614 -8.31 -3.55 -3.80
C SER A 614 -8.71 -4.86 -3.13
N ARG A 615 -9.85 -5.46 -3.53
CA ARG A 615 -10.38 -6.68 -2.92
C ARG A 615 -10.56 -7.80 -3.95
N PRO A 616 -9.87 -8.95 -3.84
CA PRO A 616 -9.82 -9.97 -4.91
C PRO A 616 -11.13 -10.68 -5.25
N GLY A 617 -12.05 -10.82 -4.29
CA GLY A 617 -13.31 -11.52 -4.47
C GLY A 617 -14.47 -10.65 -4.92
N VAL A 618 -14.25 -9.34 -5.11
CA VAL A 618 -15.32 -8.36 -5.32
C VAL A 618 -15.29 -7.78 -6.73
N PHE A 619 -16.46 -7.67 -7.35
CA PHE A 619 -16.66 -6.98 -8.62
C PHE A 619 -18.00 -6.26 -8.66
N PHE A 620 -18.06 -5.23 -9.49
CA PHE A 620 -19.22 -4.34 -9.66
C PHE A 620 -19.84 -4.55 -11.03
N ILE A 621 -21.16 -4.62 -11.11
CA ILE A 621 -21.89 -4.73 -12.37
C ILE A 621 -22.97 -3.65 -12.44
N GLY A 622 -23.00 -2.90 -13.53
CA GLY A 622 -24.05 -1.94 -13.85
C GLY A 622 -25.18 -2.59 -14.63
N ARG A 623 -26.41 -2.16 -14.34
CA ARG A 623 -27.64 -2.62 -15.00
C ARG A 623 -28.26 -1.52 -15.86
N GLU A 624 -29.17 -1.93 -16.75
CA GLU A 624 -29.94 -1.03 -17.60
C GLU A 624 -30.98 -0.15 -16.87
N ASP A 625 -31.31 -0.47 -15.62
CA ASP A 625 -32.29 0.26 -14.80
C ASP A 625 -31.63 1.28 -13.84
N GLY A 626 -30.30 1.45 -13.93
CA GLY A 626 -29.54 2.39 -13.09
C GLY A 626 -29.13 1.83 -11.73
N ASN A 627 -29.33 0.52 -11.53
CA ASN A 627 -28.84 -0.20 -10.36
C ASN A 627 -27.44 -0.77 -10.58
N ILE A 628 -26.68 -0.86 -9.49
CA ILE A 628 -25.39 -1.52 -9.44
C ILE A 628 -25.50 -2.73 -8.55
N ASP A 629 -24.99 -3.85 -9.03
CA ASP A 629 -24.76 -5.04 -8.23
C ASP A 629 -23.31 -5.12 -7.78
N ILE A 630 -23.17 -5.39 -6.50
CA ILE A 630 -21.90 -5.65 -5.84
C ILE A 630 -21.89 -7.15 -5.55
N TRP A 631 -20.95 -7.84 -6.18
CA TRP A 631 -20.76 -9.27 -6.00
C TRP A 631 -19.55 -9.51 -5.11
N ASP A 632 -19.70 -10.41 -4.14
CA ASP A 632 -18.62 -10.89 -3.28
C ASP A 632 -18.62 -12.42 -3.31
N LEU A 633 -17.63 -12.99 -4.00
CA LEU A 633 -17.52 -14.43 -4.23
C LEU A 633 -17.38 -15.26 -2.95
N LEU A 634 -16.93 -14.65 -1.85
CA LEU A 634 -16.79 -15.34 -0.56
C LEU A 634 -18.07 -15.27 0.28
N GLU A 635 -18.96 -14.33 -0.01
CA GLU A 635 -20.24 -14.18 0.69
C GLU A 635 -21.36 -14.93 -0.04
N LYS A 636 -21.60 -14.60 -1.32
CA LYS A 636 -22.66 -15.16 -2.15
C LYS A 636 -22.24 -15.30 -3.60
N THR A 637 -22.43 -16.48 -4.16
CA THR A 637 -22.13 -16.79 -5.57
C THR A 637 -23.36 -16.92 -6.46
N HIS A 638 -24.55 -17.10 -5.88
CA HIS A 638 -25.80 -17.34 -6.61
C HIS A 638 -26.66 -16.08 -6.80
N GLU A 639 -26.38 -15.03 -6.03
CA GLU A 639 -27.04 -13.72 -6.09
C GLU A 639 -26.04 -12.62 -5.71
N ALA A 640 -26.31 -11.38 -6.13
CA ALA A 640 -25.51 -10.23 -5.73
C ALA A 640 -25.57 -10.07 -4.20
N SER A 641 -24.42 -9.76 -3.58
CA SER A 641 -24.36 -9.47 -2.14
C SER A 641 -25.20 -8.23 -1.83
N GLN A 642 -25.07 -7.20 -2.67
CA GLN A 642 -25.82 -5.96 -2.55
C GLN A 642 -26.20 -5.40 -3.91
N THR A 643 -27.42 -4.85 -4.01
CA THR A 643 -27.86 -4.03 -5.14
C THR A 643 -28.18 -2.62 -4.65
N GLN A 644 -27.64 -1.61 -5.30
CA GLN A 644 -27.86 -0.20 -4.97
C GLN A 644 -28.32 0.59 -6.19
N ASN A 645 -29.37 1.39 -6.03
CA ASN A 645 -29.80 2.34 -7.05
C ASN A 645 -28.93 3.59 -7.01
N VAL A 646 -28.45 4.02 -8.19
CA VAL A 646 -27.63 5.23 -8.34
C VAL A 646 -28.28 6.22 -9.29
N CYS A 647 -28.79 5.74 -10.41
CA CYS A 647 -29.53 6.56 -11.37
C CYS A 647 -30.84 5.87 -11.79
N ILE A 648 -31.62 6.58 -12.61
CA ILE A 648 -32.93 6.12 -13.11
C ILE A 648 -32.85 5.54 -14.53
N THR A 649 -31.65 5.51 -15.12
CA THR A 649 -31.40 5.08 -16.51
C THR A 649 -30.24 4.10 -16.58
N LEU A 650 -30.03 3.52 -17.77
CA LEU A 650 -28.93 2.59 -18.00
C LEU A 650 -27.57 3.19 -17.62
N ILE A 651 -26.77 2.37 -16.94
CA ILE A 651 -25.38 2.70 -16.62
C ILE A 651 -24.53 2.41 -17.85
N THR A 652 -23.78 3.40 -18.31
CA THR A 652 -22.97 3.30 -19.53
C THR A 652 -21.54 2.83 -19.24
N CYS A 653 -20.90 3.32 -18.18
CA CYS A 653 -19.54 2.95 -17.81
C CYS A 653 -19.36 2.88 -16.29
N ILE A 654 -18.48 1.98 -15.84
CA ILE A 654 -18.03 1.87 -14.45
C ILE A 654 -16.51 1.77 -14.42
N LYS A 655 -15.85 2.62 -13.61
CA LYS A 655 -14.40 2.56 -13.37
C LYS A 655 -14.07 2.81 -11.89
N PRO A 656 -13.63 1.79 -11.14
CA PRO A 656 -13.09 1.97 -9.79
C PRO A 656 -11.71 2.61 -9.82
N TRP A 657 -11.35 3.27 -8.73
CA TRP A 657 -10.08 3.94 -8.58
C TRP A 657 -9.66 4.06 -7.11
N ILE A 658 -8.37 3.85 -6.86
CA ILE A 658 -7.78 3.93 -5.52
C ILE A 658 -7.20 5.33 -5.35
N TYR A 659 -7.89 6.19 -4.59
CA TYR A 659 -7.42 7.56 -4.30
C TYR A 659 -6.34 7.56 -3.22
N SER A 660 -6.56 6.80 -2.15
CA SER A 660 -5.62 6.60 -1.04
C SER A 660 -5.82 5.22 -0.43
N SER A 661 -4.98 4.83 0.54
CA SER A 661 -5.17 3.55 1.25
C SER A 661 -6.48 3.45 2.03
N LYS A 662 -7.13 4.58 2.35
CA LYS A 662 -8.39 4.62 3.10
C LYS A 662 -9.62 4.93 2.24
N GLN A 663 -9.43 5.55 1.08
CA GLN A 663 -10.53 6.05 0.25
C GLN A 663 -10.40 5.55 -1.19
N HIS A 664 -11.39 4.79 -1.61
CA HIS A 664 -11.51 4.31 -2.99
C HIS A 664 -12.81 4.88 -3.58
N PHE A 665 -12.77 5.23 -4.86
CA PHE A 665 -13.91 5.77 -5.59
C PHE A 665 -14.36 4.83 -6.70
N LEU A 666 -15.63 4.93 -7.07
CA LEU A 666 -16.27 4.27 -8.19
C LEU A 666 -16.90 5.34 -9.07
N ALA A 667 -16.34 5.56 -10.26
CA ALA A 667 -16.93 6.44 -11.27
C ALA A 667 -17.97 5.67 -12.08
N ILE A 668 -19.13 6.29 -12.26
CA ILE A 668 -20.29 5.69 -12.90
C ILE A 668 -20.95 6.74 -13.76
N SER A 669 -21.13 6.46 -15.04
CA SER A 669 -21.91 7.34 -15.91
C SER A 669 -23.28 6.77 -16.24
N ASP A 670 -24.20 7.70 -16.48
CA ASP A 670 -25.51 7.40 -17.00
C ASP A 670 -25.59 7.64 -18.52
N ASP A 671 -26.78 7.39 -19.08
CA ASP A 671 -27.14 7.66 -20.48
C ASP A 671 -27.68 9.10 -20.69
N PHE A 672 -27.73 9.91 -19.64
CA PHE A 672 -28.12 11.32 -19.70
C PHE A 672 -26.93 12.29 -19.65
N GLY A 673 -25.70 11.78 -19.53
CA GLY A 673 -24.48 12.58 -19.54
C GLY A 673 -23.97 12.95 -18.14
N THR A 674 -24.56 12.41 -17.07
CA THR A 674 -24.10 12.60 -15.70
C THR A 674 -23.00 11.59 -15.37
N LEU A 675 -21.96 12.07 -14.69
CA LEU A 675 -20.93 11.24 -14.08
C LEU A 675 -21.09 11.28 -12.56
N HIS A 676 -21.48 10.17 -11.96
CA HIS A 676 -21.56 9.96 -10.52
C HIS A 676 -20.26 9.38 -9.97
N ILE A 677 -19.71 9.96 -8.92
CA ILE A 677 -18.58 9.45 -8.16
C ILE A 677 -19.07 8.97 -6.80
N LEU A 678 -18.91 7.69 -6.54
CA LEU A 678 -19.28 7.06 -5.28
C LEU A 678 -18.04 6.64 -4.51
N GLU A 679 -18.01 6.86 -3.20
CA GLU A 679 -17.01 6.32 -2.29
C GLU A 679 -17.35 4.86 -1.95
N ILE A 680 -16.38 3.98 -2.14
CA ILE A 680 -16.47 2.56 -1.81
C ILE A 680 -16.23 2.41 -0.31
N SER A 681 -17.18 1.75 0.36
CA SER A 681 -17.13 1.52 1.80
C SER A 681 -15.91 0.69 2.24
N TRP A 682 -15.55 0.80 3.52
CA TRP A 682 -14.43 0.08 4.11
C TRP A 682 -14.53 -1.44 3.88
N SER A 683 -15.72 -2.02 4.05
CA SER A 683 -15.98 -3.47 3.90
C SER A 683 -15.77 -4.00 2.47
N LEU A 684 -15.93 -3.14 1.46
CA LEU A 684 -15.73 -3.50 0.05
C LEU A 684 -14.33 -3.18 -0.44
N SER A 685 -13.63 -2.27 0.24
CA SER A 685 -12.28 -1.82 -0.12
C SER A 685 -11.17 -2.61 0.58
N HIS A 686 -11.37 -3.01 1.84
CA HIS A 686 -10.33 -3.63 2.66
C HIS A 686 -10.43 -5.15 2.64
N PRO A 687 -9.45 -5.85 2.06
CA PRO A 687 -9.44 -7.31 2.05
C PRO A 687 -9.10 -7.87 3.43
N SER A 688 -9.64 -9.05 3.75
CA SER A 688 -9.17 -9.82 4.91
C SER A 688 -7.79 -10.43 4.64
N SER A 689 -7.01 -10.69 5.68
CA SER A 689 -5.60 -11.15 5.55
C SER A 689 -5.44 -12.42 4.69
N ASN A 690 -6.41 -13.34 4.75
CA ASN A 690 -6.39 -14.60 4.02
C ASN A 690 -7.28 -14.60 2.76
N GLU A 691 -7.88 -13.47 2.40
CA GLU A 691 -8.89 -13.40 1.34
C GLU A 691 -8.38 -13.88 -0.02
N ARG A 692 -7.19 -13.44 -0.40
CA ARG A 692 -6.58 -13.83 -1.68
C ARG A 692 -6.42 -15.35 -1.79
N SER A 693 -5.96 -15.99 -0.71
CA SER A 693 -5.79 -17.44 -0.65
C SER A 693 -7.13 -18.16 -0.66
N SER A 694 -8.14 -17.63 0.03
CA SER A 694 -9.50 -18.19 0.04
C SER A 694 -10.16 -18.13 -1.34
N VAL A 695 -10.05 -16.99 -2.06
CA VAL A 695 -10.58 -16.85 -3.42
C VAL A 695 -9.83 -17.75 -4.40
N LEU A 696 -8.51 -17.87 -4.27
CA LEU A 696 -7.73 -18.81 -5.08
C LEU A 696 -8.19 -20.25 -4.85
N HIS A 697 -8.36 -20.65 -3.58
CA HIS A 697 -8.85 -21.97 -3.22
C HIS A 697 -10.26 -22.24 -3.77
N TYR A 698 -11.14 -21.23 -3.75
CA TYR A 698 -12.44 -21.30 -4.40
C TYR A 698 -12.31 -21.64 -5.89
N PHE A 699 -11.50 -20.90 -6.64
CA PHE A 699 -11.30 -21.17 -8.06
C PHE A 699 -10.71 -22.56 -8.32
N GLU A 700 -9.69 -22.98 -7.56
CA GLU A 700 -9.11 -24.32 -7.68
C GLU A 700 -10.12 -25.44 -7.42
N ARG A 701 -11.04 -25.24 -6.47
CA ARG A 701 -12.13 -26.17 -6.21
C ARG A 701 -13.10 -26.24 -7.38
N GLU A 702 -13.48 -25.10 -7.95
CA GLU A 702 -14.38 -25.08 -9.11
C GLU A 702 -13.74 -25.71 -10.36
N VAL A 703 -12.43 -25.58 -10.55
CA VAL A 703 -11.70 -26.33 -11.61
C VAL A 703 -11.91 -27.83 -11.44
N LYS A 704 -11.69 -28.37 -10.24
CA LYS A 704 -11.89 -29.80 -9.96
C LYS A 704 -13.34 -30.23 -10.15
N HIS A 705 -14.30 -29.36 -9.82
CA HIS A 705 -15.72 -29.63 -10.06
C HIS A 705 -16.03 -29.74 -11.56
N LEU A 706 -15.47 -28.86 -12.39
CA LEU A 706 -15.63 -28.91 -13.85
C LEU A 706 -15.03 -30.19 -14.43
N GLU A 707 -13.80 -30.54 -14.05
CA GLU A 707 -13.15 -31.79 -14.48
C GLU A 707 -13.99 -33.02 -14.11
N TYR A 708 -14.53 -33.04 -12.88
CA TYR A 708 -15.43 -34.11 -12.45
C TYR A 708 -16.74 -34.13 -13.25
N ALA A 709 -17.35 -32.97 -13.51
CA ALA A 709 -18.58 -32.86 -14.29
C ALA A 709 -18.39 -33.35 -15.73
N GLU A 710 -17.26 -33.00 -16.36
CA GLU A 710 -16.89 -33.46 -17.70
C GLU A 710 -16.74 -34.98 -17.74
N GLN A 711 -15.99 -35.57 -16.81
CA GLN A 711 -15.87 -37.04 -16.68
C GLN A 711 -17.23 -37.71 -16.49
N ARG A 712 -18.14 -37.09 -15.72
CA ARG A 712 -19.51 -37.59 -15.52
C ARG A 712 -20.35 -37.49 -16.78
N TRP A 713 -20.18 -36.45 -17.59
CA TRP A 713 -20.86 -36.33 -18.89
C TRP A 713 -20.35 -37.36 -19.89
N GLU A 714 -19.03 -37.56 -20.00
CA GLU A 714 -18.46 -38.60 -20.84
C GLU A 714 -19.00 -39.99 -20.46
N PHE A 715 -19.06 -40.28 -19.16
CA PHE A 715 -19.64 -41.53 -18.66
C PHE A 715 -21.11 -41.69 -19.05
N ARG A 716 -21.93 -40.64 -18.87
CA ARG A 716 -23.36 -40.65 -19.24
C ARG A 716 -23.56 -40.77 -20.75
N GLU A 717 -22.69 -40.17 -21.54
CA GLU A 717 -22.72 -40.26 -22.99
C GLU A 717 -22.38 -41.68 -23.46
N GLN A 718 -21.39 -42.33 -22.84
CA GLN A 718 -21.10 -43.74 -23.06
C GLN A 718 -22.28 -44.64 -22.67
N GLU A 719 -22.94 -44.39 -21.53
CA GLU A 719 -24.17 -45.11 -21.15
C GLU A 719 -25.30 -44.89 -22.16
N ARG A 720 -25.49 -43.66 -22.64
CA ARG A 720 -26.51 -43.32 -23.65
C ARG A 720 -26.25 -44.07 -24.96
N VAL A 721 -25.01 -44.04 -25.46
CA VAL A 721 -24.60 -44.75 -26.69
C VAL A 721 -24.74 -46.26 -26.51
N ALA A 722 -24.35 -46.81 -25.37
CA ALA A 722 -24.52 -48.25 -25.08
C ALA A 722 -26.00 -48.65 -25.06
N LEU A 723 -26.86 -47.84 -24.45
CA LEU A 723 -28.30 -48.08 -24.39
C LEU A 723 -28.97 -47.92 -25.77
N GLU A 724 -28.52 -46.97 -26.59
CA GLU A 724 -28.95 -46.82 -27.99
C GLU A 724 -28.52 -48.01 -28.85
N HIS A 725 -27.29 -48.47 -28.69
CA HIS A 725 -26.79 -49.68 -29.35
C HIS A 725 -27.59 -50.92 -28.90
N GLU A 726 -27.90 -51.07 -27.61
CA GLU A 726 -28.74 -52.16 -27.10
C GLU A 726 -30.18 -52.08 -27.66
N LYS A 727 -30.77 -50.88 -27.72
CA LYS A 727 -32.08 -50.64 -28.36
C LYS A 727 -32.05 -50.98 -29.85
N MET A 728 -30.99 -50.64 -30.56
CA MET A 728 -30.80 -50.97 -31.98
C MET A 728 -30.68 -52.48 -32.19
N MET A 729 -29.91 -53.17 -31.35
CA MET A 729 -29.79 -54.63 -31.38
C MET A 729 -31.10 -55.33 -31.03
N LYS A 730 -31.88 -54.81 -30.07
CA LYS A 730 -33.25 -55.31 -29.79
C LYS A 730 -34.18 -55.10 -30.97
N LYS A 731 -34.16 -53.93 -31.64
CA LYS A 731 -34.94 -53.69 -32.87
C LYS A 731 -34.54 -54.64 -34.00
N MET A 732 -33.24 -54.88 -34.23
CA MET A 732 -32.78 -55.85 -35.23
C MET A 732 -33.22 -57.29 -34.90
N LYS A 733 -33.21 -57.69 -33.62
CA LYS A 733 -33.74 -59.00 -33.19
C LYS A 733 -35.26 -59.13 -33.41
N VAL A 734 -36.04 -58.08 -33.16
CA VAL A 734 -37.51 -58.09 -33.38
C VAL A 734 -37.83 -58.20 -34.87
N ILE A 735 -37.11 -57.48 -35.74
CA ILE A 735 -37.26 -57.58 -37.20
C ILE A 735 -36.86 -58.98 -37.71
N GLY A 736 -35.79 -59.57 -37.18
CA GLY A 736 -35.42 -60.96 -37.48
C GLY A 736 -36.46 -61.99 -37.04
N GLY A 737 -37.10 -61.78 -35.88
CA GLY A 737 -38.17 -62.62 -35.35
C GLY A 737 -39.48 -62.52 -36.15
N GLN A 738 -39.84 -61.33 -36.64
CA GLN A 738 -41.00 -61.13 -37.52
C GLN A 738 -40.82 -61.85 -38.86
N ARG A 739 -39.65 -61.73 -39.49
CA ARG A 739 -39.35 -62.40 -40.76
C ARG A 739 -39.38 -63.92 -40.65
N SER A 740 -38.91 -64.48 -39.52
CA SER A 740 -38.98 -65.91 -39.24
C SER A 740 -40.41 -66.42 -38.96
N ARG A 741 -41.28 -65.57 -38.41
CA ARG A 741 -42.67 -65.90 -38.12
C ARG A 741 -43.54 -65.84 -39.38
N GLU A 742 -43.32 -64.83 -40.23
CA GLU A 742 -43.99 -64.70 -41.53
C GLU A 742 -43.69 -65.90 -42.44
N LEU A 743 -42.43 -66.36 -42.48
CA LEU A 743 -42.05 -67.57 -43.23
C LEU A 743 -42.74 -68.84 -42.72
N MET A 744 -42.88 -69.01 -41.39
CA MET A 744 -43.62 -70.15 -40.83
C MET A 744 -45.13 -70.06 -41.11
N GLU A 745 -45.73 -68.88 -41.03
CA GLU A 745 -47.15 -68.66 -41.32
C GLU A 745 -47.48 -68.90 -42.82
N GLU A 746 -46.58 -68.51 -43.74
CA GLU A 746 -46.70 -68.86 -45.16
C GLU A 746 -46.64 -70.38 -45.40
N GLN A 747 -45.71 -71.07 -44.74
CA GLN A 747 -45.57 -72.53 -44.85
C GLN A 747 -46.82 -73.25 -44.32
N THR A 748 -47.33 -72.81 -43.18
CA THR A 748 -48.56 -73.39 -42.58
C THR A 748 -49.80 -73.13 -43.44
N ASN A 749 -49.89 -71.97 -44.09
CA ASN A 749 -50.99 -71.65 -45.00
C ASN A 749 -50.92 -72.48 -46.28
N GLN A 750 -49.72 -72.78 -46.79
CA GLN A 750 -49.54 -73.71 -47.92
C GLN A 750 -50.00 -75.12 -47.54
N ASP A 751 -49.56 -75.64 -46.39
CA ASP A 751 -49.99 -76.95 -45.88
C ASP A 751 -51.52 -77.02 -45.69
N TYR A 752 -52.14 -75.94 -45.21
CA TYR A 752 -53.60 -75.86 -45.05
C TYR A 752 -54.35 -75.80 -46.39
N ALA A 753 -53.81 -75.12 -47.38
CA ALA A 753 -54.37 -75.10 -48.73
C ALA A 753 -54.31 -76.49 -49.39
N GLU A 754 -53.19 -77.20 -49.25
CA GLU A 754 -53.06 -78.59 -49.70
C GLU A 754 -54.05 -79.51 -48.98
N TYR A 755 -54.23 -79.33 -47.67
CA TYR A 755 -55.25 -80.07 -46.90
C TYR A 755 -56.67 -79.82 -47.43
N LEU A 756 -57.05 -78.57 -47.71
CA LEU A 756 -58.35 -78.22 -48.26
C LEU A 756 -58.58 -78.80 -49.66
N GLU A 757 -57.54 -78.85 -50.50
CA GLU A 757 -57.63 -79.53 -51.80
C GLU A 757 -57.79 -81.04 -51.63
N LEU A 758 -57.07 -81.64 -50.67
CA LEU A 758 -57.23 -83.05 -50.35
C LEU A 758 -58.64 -83.35 -49.85
N GLU A 759 -59.19 -82.52 -48.96
CA GLU A 759 -60.56 -82.64 -48.44
C GLU A 759 -61.58 -82.51 -49.56
N LYS A 760 -61.46 -81.50 -50.44
CA LYS A 760 -62.32 -81.37 -51.63
C LYS A 760 -62.24 -82.59 -52.53
N ASN A 761 -61.04 -83.14 -52.75
CA ASN A 761 -60.84 -84.34 -53.56
C ASN A 761 -61.46 -85.59 -52.92
N VAL A 762 -61.39 -85.72 -51.59
CA VAL A 762 -62.03 -86.80 -50.83
C VAL A 762 -63.55 -86.67 -50.87
N LEU A 763 -64.09 -85.47 -50.65
CA LEU A 763 -65.52 -85.18 -50.73
C LEU A 763 -66.07 -85.40 -52.14
N ALA A 764 -65.34 -85.01 -53.19
CA ALA A 764 -65.72 -85.25 -54.58
C ALA A 764 -65.75 -86.75 -54.93
N ARG A 765 -64.86 -87.56 -54.33
CA ARG A 765 -64.89 -89.02 -54.46
C ARG A 765 -66.07 -89.65 -53.71
N LEU A 766 -66.41 -89.13 -52.53
CA LEU A 766 -67.55 -89.60 -51.73
C LEU A 766 -68.90 -89.25 -52.39
N LEU A 767 -69.04 -88.05 -52.97
CA LEU A 767 -70.25 -87.59 -53.66
C LEU A 767 -70.50 -88.29 -55.01
N LYS A 768 -69.46 -88.81 -55.68
CA LYS A 768 -69.62 -89.63 -56.89
C LYS A 768 -69.98 -91.10 -56.60
N GLY A 769 -70.10 -91.49 -55.33
CA GLY A 769 -70.34 -92.87 -54.89
C GLY A 769 -71.81 -93.24 -54.63
N GLN A 770 -72.77 -92.32 -54.78
CA GLN A 770 -74.17 -92.60 -54.46
C GLN A 770 -75.16 -92.13 -55.54
N GLU A 771 -75.18 -92.83 -56.68
CA GLU A 771 -76.43 -93.04 -57.42
C GLU A 771 -76.53 -94.51 -57.86
N ARG A 772 -77.47 -95.24 -57.26
CA ARG A 772 -77.96 -96.55 -57.70
C ARG A 772 -79.36 -96.38 -58.34
N PRO A 773 -79.78 -97.31 -59.20
CA PRO A 773 -80.57 -97.04 -60.42
C PRO A 773 -82.09 -97.18 -60.23
N THR A 774 -82.89 -96.55 -61.12
CA THR A 774 -83.83 -97.21 -62.08
C THR A 774 -84.83 -96.27 -62.80
N SER A 775 -85.01 -96.53 -64.11
CA SER A 775 -86.25 -96.37 -64.95
C SER A 775 -86.76 -94.95 -65.31
N SER A 776 -87.33 -94.64 -66.48
CA SER A 776 -87.46 -95.26 -67.81
C SER A 776 -88.26 -94.32 -68.75
N LYS A 777 -87.87 -94.27 -70.04
CA LYS A 777 -88.66 -93.97 -71.26
C LYS A 777 -89.33 -92.59 -71.44
N ILE A 778 -89.08 -91.97 -72.60
CA ILE A 778 -90.07 -91.63 -73.67
C ILE A 778 -89.29 -91.49 -75.00
N ILE A 779 -89.77 -92.25 -76.01
CA ILE A 779 -89.66 -92.19 -77.49
C ILE A 779 -88.26 -92.17 -78.14
#